data_AF-A0A9Q1K8P3-F1
#
_entry.id   AF-A0A9Q1K8P3-F1
#
_cell.length_a   1.000
_cell.length_b   1.000
_cell.length_c   1.000
_cell.angle_alpha   90.00
_cell.angle_beta   90.00
_cell.angle_gamma   90.00
#
_symmetry.space_group_name_H-M   'P 1'
#
loop_
_entity.id
_entity.type
_entity.pdbx_description
1 polymer ?
#
loop_
_entity_poly.entity_id
_entity_poly.type
_entity_poly.pdbx_seq_one_letter_code
_entity_poly.pdbx_strand_id
1 'polypeptide(L)'
;MFDYHSAPQVKASLFAAGCFSEVSDDFGSVFLERLLILMTSPKTLPVLKVAGAQTLSKINYSVLLVIKSYKAGAELVRKFSEEDILAAMLISLTKLSSRTGILISEQIGLLSSFLAAEASLHMRATALRCMVCLVEKAAHFVPISAFAFHTLFKMLDGPKMPLPMRCDVLRIFLEILVYWLPDMQLTDMREFVNLLRYAQGTTQSSFLSERLLAFEILVCMSNKLKGRPEIEFEGNSETFPSGVALAVCDQITRLIGPVSDGTESSAIEQELGSMLRFLLVLVGNQSELGYSILDKLFSITENAVSHTMSLQDSAVHNVVNTTTEDSNFSMRMFMFQIHRFLVAFLEILDDHGAVTYQVVCKLKELVAFVCSSCLVDCSVHTFYALLHSHVSCSSLCAEGKSGFVLGISEMQIHECAANMLAGGDNWYAYRAGKYAACKGVWYVAHMIFQHLETRVQSQFCCQWLKFLVHITYLEKNAQMLVQQAFHSWSRDNDRMDAQLGGYIEKLSQVCDSLSSFDKVFEAMSIQAQTLYFQRWFLALRVKVLLVLVDILKLLDGIRQSGVNDANVGNPLVQKIKYMNEISSKLTRLAEECDLITSSFIEMDSKSVKVMSSFTVSCAMLGFCIRFTNLMVDSLVSKNPTENFGDSWYILVHDLAKRLCYTDSETSKYLMSILKDYGVYGSSLHLLPRFQFSKVGCISGDMLAVCHYIVEEMIQLKNKSQGVHNKDTTPQVSEDCMEFLRNIVAALTRINFRIPKYFFRVRPCIGSVLISSGAGSRKQSALLVSPGSELALNLCIQLKNIPSDTCSFSKIYCILYCKTSFLANRSLASCGEMQAGYQSSKVDMMIDLSKKLQYYVMKQTGEFSNCGNLQSDDEVEAYVCFETKGRPQGFSTCLLDVSAFPVGSYRIHWHSGFVDSDGAFWSLLPLSPGPVFRVGESISLVAK
;
A
#
# COMPACT_ATOMS: atom_id res chain seq x y z
N MET A 1 48.77 -21.70 10.19
CA MET A 1 48.08 -20.96 9.10
C MET A 1 48.72 -19.59 8.82
N PHE A 2 49.45 -18.97 9.76
CA PHE A 2 49.97 -17.60 9.60
C PHE A 2 51.50 -17.49 9.45
N ASP A 3 52.22 -18.60 9.28
CA ASP A 3 53.69 -18.64 9.17
C ASP A 3 54.20 -18.39 7.72
N TYR A 4 53.59 -17.46 7.00
CA TYR A 4 53.98 -17.13 5.62
C TYR A 4 54.84 -15.86 5.57
N HIS A 5 55.93 -15.90 4.79
CA HIS A 5 56.88 -14.79 4.63
C HIS A 5 56.36 -13.61 3.80
N SER A 6 55.12 -13.63 3.28
CA SER A 6 54.56 -12.54 2.47
C SER A 6 53.27 -11.95 3.07
N ALA A 7 53.25 -10.63 3.27
CA ALA A 7 52.10 -9.90 3.81
C ALA A 7 50.77 -10.08 3.03
N PRO A 8 50.74 -10.22 1.68
CA PRO A 8 49.49 -10.46 0.94
C PRO A 8 48.85 -11.81 1.28
N GLN A 9 49.65 -12.87 1.40
CA GLN A 9 49.15 -14.21 1.71
C GLN A 9 48.55 -14.28 3.12
N VAL A 10 49.16 -13.59 4.09
CA VAL A 10 48.63 -13.50 5.45
C VAL A 10 47.29 -12.74 5.46
N LYS A 11 47.16 -11.64 4.70
CA LYS A 11 45.88 -10.92 4.56
C LYS A 11 44.78 -11.79 3.93
N ALA A 12 45.09 -12.53 2.86
CA ALA A 12 44.14 -13.44 2.24
C ALA A 12 43.70 -14.55 3.20
N SER A 13 44.63 -15.08 3.99
CA SER A 13 44.36 -16.10 5.01
C SER A 13 43.47 -15.57 6.13
N LEU A 14 43.73 -14.36 6.62
CA LEU A 14 42.87 -13.68 7.60
C LEU A 14 41.45 -13.47 7.05
N PHE A 15 41.33 -13.01 5.80
CA PHE A 15 40.03 -12.84 5.16
C PHE A 15 39.25 -14.16 5.06
N ALA A 16 39.89 -15.23 4.58
CA ALA A 16 39.27 -16.55 4.46
C ALA A 16 38.87 -17.12 5.82
N ALA A 17 39.76 -17.04 6.82
CA ALA A 17 39.46 -17.47 8.18
C ALA A 17 38.28 -16.69 8.79
N GLY A 18 38.19 -15.39 8.51
CA GLY A 18 37.01 -14.59 8.87
C GLY A 18 35.72 -15.15 8.26
N CYS A 19 35.70 -15.48 6.96
CA CYS A 19 34.51 -16.06 6.32
C CYS A 19 34.15 -17.44 6.89
N PHE A 20 35.12 -18.30 7.21
CA PHE A 20 34.86 -19.59 7.85
C PHE A 20 34.32 -19.44 9.28
N SER A 21 34.70 -18.37 9.98
CA SER A 21 34.20 -18.06 11.32
C SER A 21 32.73 -17.61 11.34
N GLU A 22 32.18 -17.19 10.21
CA GLU A 22 30.76 -16.83 10.07
C GLU A 22 29.85 -18.07 9.88
N VAL A 23 30.43 -19.23 9.57
CA VAL A 23 29.67 -20.48 9.31
C VAL A 23 29.92 -21.58 10.33
N SER A 24 30.89 -21.41 11.24
CA SER A 24 31.26 -22.42 12.24
C SER A 24 31.72 -21.78 13.56
N ASP A 25 31.04 -22.13 14.66
CA ASP A 25 31.36 -21.67 16.02
C ASP A 25 32.73 -22.18 16.51
N ASP A 26 33.01 -23.48 16.27
CA ASP A 26 34.25 -24.14 16.68
C ASP A 26 35.45 -23.50 15.97
N PHE A 27 35.32 -23.29 14.66
CA PHE A 27 36.37 -22.64 13.87
C PHE A 27 36.59 -21.20 14.36
N GLY A 28 35.51 -20.45 14.58
CA GLY A 28 35.58 -19.07 15.08
C GLY A 28 36.27 -18.97 16.43
N SER A 29 36.01 -19.91 17.35
CA SER A 29 36.64 -19.96 18.68
C SER A 29 38.15 -20.20 18.62
N VAL A 30 38.58 -21.17 17.81
CA VAL A 30 40.03 -21.47 17.62
C VAL A 30 40.72 -20.33 16.89
N PHE A 31 40.06 -19.76 15.87
CA PHE A 31 40.61 -18.67 15.11
C PHE A 31 40.80 -17.42 15.96
N LEU A 32 39.86 -17.09 16.86
CA LEU A 32 40.00 -15.96 17.78
C LEU A 32 41.29 -16.06 18.61
N GLU A 33 41.60 -17.22 19.19
CA GLU A 33 42.82 -17.40 19.98
C GLU A 33 44.09 -17.21 19.14
N ARG A 34 44.09 -17.73 17.91
CA ARG A 34 45.21 -17.54 16.98
C ARG A 34 45.36 -16.09 16.54
N LEU A 35 44.23 -15.39 16.34
CA LEU A 35 44.21 -13.98 15.98
C LEU A 35 44.80 -13.12 17.11
N LEU A 36 44.47 -13.40 18.37
CA LEU A 36 45.01 -12.65 19.52
C LEU A 36 46.53 -12.81 19.65
N ILE A 37 47.06 -14.02 19.42
CA ILE A 37 48.51 -14.27 19.41
C ILE A 37 49.19 -13.48 18.30
N LEU A 38 48.61 -13.47 17.09
CA LEU A 38 49.12 -12.70 15.96
C LEU A 38 49.15 -11.20 16.27
N MET A 39 48.08 -10.67 16.87
CA MET A 39 47.94 -9.25 17.18
C MET A 39 48.91 -8.78 18.27
N THR A 40 49.12 -9.59 19.31
CA THR A 40 49.99 -9.24 20.45
C THR A 40 51.47 -9.47 20.20
N SER A 41 51.81 -10.24 19.16
CA SER A 41 53.21 -10.50 18.82
C SER A 41 53.95 -9.22 18.37
N PRO A 42 55.14 -8.93 18.94
CA PRO A 42 55.95 -7.78 18.53
C PRO A 42 56.56 -7.98 17.14
N LYS A 43 56.60 -9.22 16.62
CA LYS A 43 57.13 -9.55 15.29
C LYS A 43 56.15 -9.29 14.15
N THR A 44 54.89 -9.01 14.48
CA THR A 44 53.83 -8.80 13.48
C THR A 44 53.87 -7.37 12.95
N LEU A 45 53.91 -7.24 11.61
CA LEU A 45 53.87 -5.93 10.94
C LEU A 45 52.56 -5.16 11.27
N PRO A 46 52.61 -3.82 11.45
CA PRO A 46 51.43 -3.02 11.77
C PRO A 46 50.26 -3.19 10.78
N VAL A 47 50.57 -3.30 9.48
CA VAL A 47 49.58 -3.54 8.42
C VAL A 47 48.83 -4.88 8.60
N LEU A 48 49.51 -5.90 9.15
CA LEU A 48 48.88 -7.19 9.46
C LEU A 48 48.05 -7.11 10.75
N LYS A 49 48.45 -6.27 11.72
CA LYS A 49 47.63 -5.98 12.91
C LYS A 49 46.35 -5.24 12.53
N VAL A 50 46.38 -4.28 11.62
CA VAL A 50 45.17 -3.62 11.09
C VAL A 50 44.25 -4.63 10.40
N ALA A 51 44.79 -5.52 9.55
CA ALA A 51 44.00 -6.56 8.90
C ALA A 51 43.40 -7.55 9.92
N GLY A 52 44.16 -7.90 10.96
CA GLY A 52 43.69 -8.73 12.06
C GLY A 52 42.55 -8.07 12.83
N ALA A 53 42.69 -6.78 13.15
CA ALA A 53 41.65 -5.98 13.78
C ALA A 53 40.34 -6.00 12.98
N GLN A 54 40.42 -5.75 11.66
CA GLN A 54 39.26 -5.75 10.77
C GLN A 54 38.54 -7.12 10.73
N THR A 55 39.31 -8.21 10.82
CA THR A 55 38.79 -9.58 10.74
C THR A 55 38.01 -9.97 11.99
N LEU A 56 38.29 -9.34 13.15
CA LEU A 56 37.59 -9.62 14.41
C LEU A 56 36.07 -9.48 14.28
N SER A 57 35.59 -8.54 13.44
CA SER A 57 34.15 -8.32 13.21
C SER A 57 33.40 -9.49 12.56
N LYS A 58 34.12 -10.44 11.93
CA LYS A 58 33.57 -11.63 11.30
C LYS A 58 33.41 -12.82 12.24
N ILE A 59 33.95 -12.75 13.46
CA ILE A 59 33.86 -13.82 14.44
C ILE A 59 32.53 -13.67 15.19
N ASN A 60 31.43 -13.99 14.52
CA ASN A 60 30.08 -13.60 14.94
C ASN A 60 28.99 -14.69 14.80
N TYR A 61 29.37 -15.97 14.67
CA TYR A 61 28.43 -17.07 14.49
C TYR A 61 27.42 -17.24 15.63
N SER A 62 27.88 -17.17 16.89
CA SER A 62 27.03 -17.31 18.08
C SER A 62 27.15 -16.11 19.02
N VAL A 63 26.12 -15.87 19.84
CA VAL A 63 26.12 -14.78 20.84
C VAL A 63 27.28 -14.92 21.84
N LEU A 64 27.59 -16.14 22.28
CA LEU A 64 28.72 -16.41 23.18
C LEU A 64 30.06 -16.06 22.54
N LEU A 65 30.24 -16.44 21.27
CA LEU A 65 31.45 -16.14 20.51
C LEU A 65 31.60 -14.64 20.24
N VAL A 66 30.51 -13.92 19.98
CA VAL A 66 30.50 -12.45 19.88
C VAL A 66 30.98 -11.81 21.19
N ILE A 67 30.44 -12.25 22.34
CA ILE A 67 30.86 -11.73 23.66
C ILE A 67 32.34 -12.01 23.93
N LYS A 68 32.82 -13.23 23.65
CA LYS A 68 34.24 -13.60 23.82
C LYS A 68 35.15 -12.75 22.94
N SER A 69 34.79 -12.58 21.67
CA SER A 69 35.53 -11.78 20.70
C SER A 69 35.57 -10.31 21.07
N TYR A 70 34.44 -9.76 21.53
CA TYR A 70 34.33 -8.38 21.98
C TYR A 70 35.23 -8.10 23.17
N LYS A 71 35.15 -8.91 24.24
CA LYS A 71 35.98 -8.74 25.45
C LYS A 71 37.47 -8.78 25.12
N ALA A 72 37.88 -9.76 24.30
CA ALA A 72 39.27 -9.89 23.88
C ALA A 72 39.75 -8.67 23.06
N GLY A 73 38.92 -8.16 22.15
CA GLY A 73 39.25 -6.95 21.40
C GLY A 73 39.28 -5.69 22.27
N ALA A 74 38.38 -5.55 23.25
CA ALA A 74 38.36 -4.43 24.19
C ALA A 74 39.61 -4.41 25.10
N GLU A 75 40.14 -5.57 25.48
CA GLU A 75 41.44 -5.67 26.16
C GLU A 75 42.60 -5.23 25.25
N LEU A 76 42.57 -5.59 23.96
CA LEU A 76 43.57 -5.16 23.00
C LEU A 76 43.58 -3.64 22.79
N VAL A 77 42.42 -2.97 22.79
CA VAL A 77 42.34 -1.51 22.69
C VAL A 77 43.16 -0.82 23.78
N ARG A 78 43.24 -1.40 24.99
CA ARG A 78 44.05 -0.85 26.10
C ARG A 78 45.56 -1.08 25.92
N LYS A 79 45.97 -2.01 25.06
CA LYS A 79 47.38 -2.42 24.86
C LYS A 79 48.06 -1.71 23.69
N PHE A 80 47.29 -1.16 22.74
CA PHE A 80 47.84 -0.45 21.59
C PHE A 80 47.82 1.07 21.79
N SER A 81 48.85 1.74 21.28
CA SER A 81 48.92 3.22 21.19
C SER A 81 48.83 3.72 19.74
N GLU A 82 48.87 2.82 18.76
CA GLU A 82 48.89 3.11 17.33
C GLU A 82 47.47 3.43 16.82
N GLU A 83 47.23 4.67 16.37
CA GLU A 83 45.88 5.15 16.01
C GLU A 83 45.20 4.33 14.92
N ASP A 84 45.92 3.91 13.87
CA ASP A 84 45.35 3.11 12.77
C ASP A 84 44.79 1.75 13.25
N ILE A 85 45.48 1.14 14.22
CA ILE A 85 45.06 -0.14 14.81
C ILE A 85 43.89 0.08 15.76
N LEU A 86 43.94 1.14 16.58
CA LEU A 86 42.84 1.53 17.46
C LEU A 86 41.56 1.84 16.66
N ALA A 87 41.67 2.63 15.59
CA ALA A 87 40.55 2.96 14.71
C ALA A 87 39.93 1.71 14.08
N ALA A 88 40.75 0.81 13.53
CA ALA A 88 40.27 -0.46 12.98
C ALA A 88 39.61 -1.36 14.03
N MET A 89 40.11 -1.33 15.27
CA MET A 89 39.55 -2.09 16.38
C MET A 89 38.21 -1.53 16.85
N LEU A 90 38.10 -0.20 17.02
CA LEU A 90 36.84 0.45 17.39
C LEU A 90 35.75 0.16 16.37
N ILE A 91 36.05 0.23 15.06
CA ILE A 91 35.09 -0.10 13.99
C ILE A 91 34.65 -1.58 14.10
N SER A 92 35.58 -2.49 14.38
CA SER A 92 35.29 -3.92 14.43
C SER A 92 34.50 -4.33 15.67
N LEU A 93 34.82 -3.76 16.83
CA LEU A 93 34.07 -3.93 18.07
C LEU A 93 32.65 -3.38 17.95
N THR A 94 32.49 -2.22 17.31
CA THR A 94 31.18 -1.60 17.01
C THR A 94 30.31 -2.50 16.13
N LYS A 95 30.89 -3.14 15.11
CA LYS A 95 30.18 -4.12 14.27
C LYS A 95 29.74 -5.35 15.08
N LEU A 96 30.58 -5.84 15.98
CA LEU A 96 30.24 -6.98 16.85
C LEU A 96 29.12 -6.61 17.83
N SER A 97 29.25 -5.49 18.54
CA SER A 97 28.25 -5.08 19.53
C SER A 97 26.90 -4.75 18.92
N SER A 98 26.85 -4.24 17.67
CA SER A 98 25.58 -4.02 16.97
C SER A 98 24.75 -5.29 16.70
N ARG A 99 25.34 -6.50 16.88
CA ARG A 99 24.64 -7.78 16.72
C ARG A 99 23.96 -8.26 18.00
N THR A 100 24.34 -7.72 19.16
CA THR A 100 23.90 -8.21 20.46
C THR A 100 23.63 -7.04 21.41
N GLY A 101 22.38 -6.90 21.88
CA GLY A 101 21.99 -5.80 22.79
C GLY A 101 22.85 -5.65 24.05
N ILE A 102 23.35 -6.77 24.57
CA ILE A 102 24.13 -6.86 25.82
C ILE A 102 25.42 -6.00 25.77
N LEU A 103 26.07 -5.90 24.61
CA LEU A 103 27.40 -5.25 24.49
C LEU A 103 27.33 -3.77 24.14
N ILE A 104 26.13 -3.23 23.90
CA ILE A 104 25.96 -1.87 23.39
C ILE A 104 26.39 -0.83 24.44
N SER A 105 25.96 -1.00 25.69
CA SER A 105 26.32 -0.09 26.78
C SER A 105 27.84 -0.06 27.03
N GLU A 106 28.49 -1.23 27.07
CA GLU A 106 29.95 -1.34 27.20
C GLU A 106 30.66 -0.64 26.05
N GLN A 107 30.17 -0.81 24.82
CA GLN A 107 30.78 -0.20 23.65
C GLN A 107 30.62 1.32 23.63
N ILE A 108 29.48 1.85 24.07
CA ILE A 108 29.30 3.30 24.17
C ILE A 108 30.20 3.90 25.24
N GLY A 109 30.38 3.21 26.38
CA GLY A 109 31.35 3.61 27.40
C GLY A 109 32.77 3.66 26.84
N LEU A 110 33.17 2.63 26.08
CA LEU A 110 34.48 2.60 25.42
C LEU A 110 34.63 3.74 24.41
N LEU A 111 33.65 3.96 23.53
CA LEU A 111 33.69 5.03 22.54
C LEU A 111 33.73 6.42 23.18
N SER A 112 32.99 6.62 24.28
CA SER A 112 32.97 7.90 25.02
C SER A 112 34.35 8.27 25.57
N SER A 113 35.17 7.28 25.96
CA SER A 113 36.55 7.55 26.41
C SER A 113 37.44 8.19 25.32
N PHE A 114 37.14 7.93 24.04
CA PHE A 114 37.85 8.52 22.90
C PHE A 114 37.25 9.85 22.41
N LEU A 115 36.20 10.36 23.07
CA LEU A 115 35.63 11.69 22.82
C LEU A 115 36.24 12.80 23.71
N ALA A 116 37.07 12.43 24.69
CA ALA A 116 37.72 13.39 25.59
C ALA A 116 38.60 14.41 24.83
N ALA A 117 38.80 15.59 25.43
CA ALA A 117 39.55 16.69 24.82
C ALA A 117 41.02 16.33 24.46
N GLU A 118 41.58 15.33 25.14
CA GLU A 118 42.95 14.84 24.99
C GLU A 118 43.15 13.91 23.78
N ALA A 119 42.06 13.34 23.23
CA ALA A 119 42.14 12.44 22.08
C ALA A 119 42.43 13.21 20.78
N SER A 120 43.12 12.59 19.81
CA SER A 120 43.35 13.20 18.50
C SER A 120 42.05 13.42 17.72
N LEU A 121 42.07 14.33 16.74
CA LEU A 121 40.91 14.58 15.87
C LEU A 121 40.50 13.32 15.09
N HIS A 122 41.46 12.50 14.66
CA HIS A 122 41.21 11.25 13.94
C HIS A 122 40.46 10.23 14.81
N MET A 123 40.90 10.07 16.07
CA MET A 123 40.25 9.16 17.01
C MET A 123 38.87 9.64 17.42
N ARG A 124 38.69 10.95 17.67
CA ARG A 124 37.35 11.54 17.93
C ARG A 124 36.39 11.32 16.77
N ALA A 125 36.82 11.59 15.54
CA ALA A 125 36.00 11.37 14.34
C ALA A 125 35.66 9.88 14.14
N THR A 126 36.58 8.97 14.45
CA THR A 126 36.31 7.53 14.37
C THR A 126 35.34 7.06 15.46
N ALA A 127 35.48 7.57 16.68
CA ALA A 127 34.58 7.27 17.78
C ALA A 127 33.14 7.76 17.47
N LEU A 128 32.99 8.99 16.97
CA LEU A 128 31.69 9.54 16.55
C LEU A 128 31.04 8.70 15.44
N ARG A 129 31.78 8.35 14.39
CA ARG A 129 31.26 7.46 13.31
C ARG A 129 30.83 6.10 13.83
N CYS A 130 31.58 5.54 14.79
CA CYS A 130 31.21 4.28 15.44
C CYS A 130 29.94 4.43 16.28
N MET A 131 29.79 5.54 17.01
CA MET A 131 28.57 5.84 17.76
C MET A 131 27.37 5.96 16.81
N VAL A 132 27.46 6.76 15.74
CA VAL A 132 26.39 6.89 14.72
C VAL A 132 25.97 5.51 14.21
N CYS A 133 26.92 4.66 13.82
CA CYS A 133 26.64 3.29 13.36
C CYS A 133 25.95 2.41 14.42
N LEU A 134 26.22 2.60 15.71
CA LEU A 134 25.55 1.86 16.78
C LEU A 134 24.14 2.33 16.99
N VAL A 135 23.94 3.65 17.02
CA VAL A 135 22.62 4.21 17.27
C VAL A 135 21.69 3.87 16.10
N GLU A 136 22.12 4.04 14.85
CA GLU A 136 21.34 3.67 13.65
C GLU A 136 20.90 2.18 13.65
N LYS A 137 21.70 1.28 14.23
CA LYS A 137 21.42 -0.17 14.22
C LYS A 137 20.72 -0.68 15.47
N ALA A 138 20.84 0.01 16.59
CA ALA A 138 20.49 -0.54 17.89
C ALA A 138 19.99 0.49 18.91
N ALA A 139 19.49 1.65 18.46
CA ALA A 139 19.02 2.75 19.32
C ALA A 139 18.03 2.32 20.43
N HIS A 140 17.19 1.33 20.18
CA HIS A 140 16.20 0.81 21.13
C HIS A 140 16.80 0.08 22.34
N PHE A 141 18.08 -0.30 22.30
CA PHE A 141 18.77 -1.01 23.37
C PHE A 141 19.73 -0.12 24.18
N VAL A 142 19.83 1.18 23.86
CA VAL A 142 20.88 2.04 24.41
C VAL A 142 20.39 2.88 25.60
N PRO A 143 20.74 2.58 26.87
CA PRO A 143 20.33 3.44 27.99
C PRO A 143 20.87 4.88 27.86
N ILE A 144 20.02 5.90 28.07
CA ILE A 144 20.39 7.34 27.98
C ILE A 144 21.62 7.65 28.83
N SER A 145 21.69 7.08 30.04
CA SER A 145 22.79 7.27 30.98
C SER A 145 24.15 6.80 30.46
N ALA A 146 24.17 5.95 29.41
CA ALA A 146 25.42 5.54 28.77
C ALA A 146 25.99 6.61 27.83
N PHE A 147 25.16 7.54 27.33
CA PHE A 147 25.65 8.62 26.49
C PHE A 147 26.23 9.75 27.32
N ALA A 148 27.42 10.22 26.92
CA ALA A 148 28.03 11.41 27.48
C ALA A 148 27.39 12.68 26.88
N PHE A 149 26.09 12.92 27.12
CA PHE A 149 25.31 14.03 26.55
C PHE A 149 26.03 15.38 26.71
N HIS A 150 26.48 15.69 27.93
CA HIS A 150 27.24 16.89 28.23
C HIS A 150 28.54 17.02 27.40
N THR A 151 29.23 15.91 27.15
CA THR A 151 30.46 15.89 26.35
C THR A 151 30.15 16.16 24.88
N LEU A 152 29.11 15.54 24.34
CA LEU A 152 28.64 15.76 22.97
C LEU A 152 28.19 17.20 22.76
N PHE A 153 27.47 17.78 23.72
CA PHE A 153 27.02 19.17 23.63
C PHE A 153 28.19 20.16 23.68
N LYS A 154 29.14 19.96 24.60
CA LYS A 154 30.37 20.78 24.67
C LYS A 154 31.20 20.71 23.39
N MET A 155 31.13 19.61 22.64
CA MET A 155 31.78 19.49 21.33
C MET A 155 31.12 20.36 20.25
N LEU A 156 29.79 20.59 20.32
CA LEU A 156 29.08 21.49 19.40
C LEU A 156 29.43 22.97 19.63
N ASP A 157 29.61 23.37 20.89
CA ASP A 157 30.00 24.74 21.28
C ASP A 157 31.49 25.06 21.02
N GLY A 158 32.29 24.06 20.62
CA GLY A 158 33.73 24.21 20.40
C GLY A 158 34.07 24.96 19.10
N PRO A 159 34.81 26.08 19.13
CA PRO A 159 35.06 26.95 17.96
C PRO A 159 35.95 26.35 16.85
N LYS A 160 36.36 25.08 16.93
CA LYS A 160 37.33 24.43 16.02
C LYS A 160 36.89 23.07 15.47
N MET A 161 35.62 22.68 15.63
CA MET A 161 35.17 21.34 15.22
C MET A 161 34.86 21.26 13.71
N PRO A 162 35.46 20.30 12.97
CA PRO A 162 35.13 20.05 11.56
C PRO A 162 33.64 19.78 11.33
N LEU A 163 33.10 20.26 10.22
CA LEU A 163 31.68 20.10 9.85
C LEU A 163 31.19 18.63 9.88
N PRO A 164 31.94 17.62 9.37
CA PRO A 164 31.49 16.24 9.42
C PRO A 164 31.27 15.73 10.85
N MET A 165 32.16 16.13 11.77
CA MET A 165 32.03 15.74 13.18
C MET A 165 30.82 16.43 13.83
N ARG A 166 30.56 17.70 13.50
CA ARG A 166 29.35 18.40 13.99
C ARG A 166 28.08 17.70 13.51
N CYS A 167 28.05 17.30 12.24
CA CYS A 167 26.94 16.53 11.67
C CYS A 167 26.79 15.17 12.36
N ASP A 168 27.88 14.44 12.65
CA ASP A 168 27.83 13.18 13.37
C ASP A 168 27.25 13.35 14.79
N VAL A 169 27.63 14.43 15.50
CA VAL A 169 27.07 14.73 16.82
C VAL A 169 25.57 15.07 16.74
N LEU A 170 25.15 15.88 15.77
CA LEU A 170 23.73 16.19 15.56
C LEU A 170 22.90 14.95 15.21
N ARG A 171 23.44 14.00 14.42
CA ARG A 171 22.79 12.71 14.16
C ARG A 171 22.62 11.88 15.43
N ILE A 172 23.65 11.82 16.28
CA ILE A 172 23.55 11.14 17.57
C ILE A 172 22.44 11.77 18.42
N PHE A 173 22.37 13.10 18.49
CA PHE A 173 21.28 13.78 19.20
C PHE A 173 19.90 13.49 18.60
N LEU A 174 19.76 13.53 17.29
CA LEU A 174 18.49 13.22 16.62
C LEU A 174 17.99 11.82 16.99
N GLU A 175 18.87 10.82 16.93
CA GLU A 175 18.50 9.46 17.31
C GLU A 175 18.17 9.32 18.80
N ILE A 176 18.91 10.00 19.69
CA ILE A 176 18.55 10.06 21.11
C ILE A 176 17.13 10.63 21.29
N LEU A 177 16.78 11.70 20.56
CA LEU A 177 15.46 12.33 20.62
C LEU A 177 14.33 11.43 20.11
N VAL A 178 14.56 10.67 19.03
CA VAL A 178 13.55 9.80 18.42
C VAL A 178 13.07 8.72 19.40
N TYR A 179 13.99 8.12 20.16
CA TYR A 179 13.69 6.96 21.01
C TYR A 179 13.42 7.30 22.49
N TRP A 180 13.96 8.39 23.03
CA TRP A 180 14.08 8.54 24.50
C TRP A 180 13.33 9.71 25.14
N LEU A 181 12.67 10.59 24.36
CA LEU A 181 11.92 11.72 24.95
C LEU A 181 10.76 11.37 25.89
N PRO A 182 10.06 10.21 25.80
CA PRO A 182 8.97 9.88 26.72
C PRO A 182 9.38 9.71 28.20
N ASP A 183 10.64 9.33 28.47
CA ASP A 183 11.11 8.89 29.81
C ASP A 183 12.03 9.90 30.53
N MET A 184 12.23 11.11 29.99
CA MET A 184 13.18 12.10 30.54
C MET A 184 12.71 12.77 31.85
N GLN A 185 13.66 12.98 32.79
CA GLN A 185 13.44 13.70 34.05
C GLN A 185 13.74 15.21 33.91
N LEU A 186 13.20 16.02 34.83
CA LEU A 186 13.26 17.50 34.81
C LEU A 186 14.68 18.11 34.76
N THR A 187 15.73 17.41 35.19
CA THR A 187 17.13 17.87 35.11
C THR A 187 17.67 17.89 33.68
N ASP A 188 17.14 17.04 32.80
CA ASP A 188 17.56 16.92 31.39
C ASP A 188 16.98 18.05 30.52
N MET A 189 15.98 18.78 31.02
CA MET A 189 15.30 19.87 30.31
C MET A 189 16.24 21.05 30.00
N ARG A 190 17.23 21.34 30.84
CA ARG A 190 18.18 22.45 30.61
C ARG A 190 19.07 22.17 29.40
N GLU A 191 19.63 20.97 29.31
CA GLU A 191 20.51 20.59 28.20
C GLU A 191 19.71 20.47 26.90
N PHE A 192 18.46 20.04 26.99
CA PHE A 192 17.50 20.03 25.90
C PHE A 192 17.15 21.43 25.37
N VAL A 193 16.91 22.41 26.25
CA VAL A 193 16.69 23.83 25.84
C VAL A 193 17.95 24.41 25.19
N ASN A 194 19.14 24.02 25.63
CA ASN A 194 20.37 24.44 24.98
C ASN A 194 20.54 23.83 23.58
N LEU A 195 20.20 22.55 23.41
CA LEU A 195 20.14 21.91 22.10
C LEU A 195 19.11 22.58 21.19
N LEU A 196 17.96 22.98 21.74
CA LEU A 196 16.94 23.72 21.00
C LEU A 196 17.49 25.04 20.45
N ARG A 197 18.11 25.85 21.32
CA ARG A 197 18.70 27.13 20.94
C ARG A 197 19.82 26.96 19.92
N TYR A 198 20.64 25.93 20.09
CA TYR A 198 21.67 25.58 19.11
C TYR A 198 21.05 25.23 17.75
N ALA A 199 20.04 24.36 17.71
CA ALA A 199 19.37 23.97 16.47
C ALA A 199 18.71 25.17 15.78
N GLN A 200 18.01 26.04 16.53
CA GLN A 200 17.42 27.28 16.02
C GLN A 200 18.47 28.19 15.36
N GLY A 201 19.60 28.45 16.03
CA GLY A 201 20.69 29.24 15.45
C GLY A 201 21.32 28.58 14.21
N THR A 202 21.35 27.26 14.19
CA THR A 202 21.97 26.46 13.13
C THR A 202 21.09 26.33 11.88
N THR A 203 19.78 26.65 11.96
CA THR A 203 18.90 26.73 10.78
C THR A 203 19.38 27.73 9.72
N GLN A 204 20.22 28.69 10.14
CA GLN A 204 20.81 29.72 9.29
C GLN A 204 22.22 29.37 8.79
N SER A 205 22.73 28.17 9.07
CA SER A 205 24.07 27.74 8.64
C SER A 205 24.20 27.80 7.12
N SER A 206 25.38 28.16 6.61
CA SER A 206 25.67 28.14 5.17
C SER A 206 25.77 26.72 4.61
N PHE A 207 25.98 25.71 5.46
CA PHE A 207 26.16 24.32 5.06
C PHE A 207 24.84 23.55 5.06
N LEU A 208 24.46 23.00 3.91
CA LEU A 208 23.21 22.26 3.73
C LEU A 208 23.03 21.10 4.73
N SER A 209 24.05 20.27 4.93
CA SER A 209 23.95 19.09 5.81
C SER A 209 23.67 19.45 7.27
N GLU A 210 24.27 20.53 7.74
CA GLU A 210 24.10 21.01 9.12
C GLU A 210 22.73 21.67 9.31
N ARG A 211 22.32 22.48 8.33
CA ARG A 211 20.99 23.10 8.29
C ARG A 211 19.86 22.07 8.27
N LEU A 212 19.96 21.03 7.43
CA LEU A 212 18.95 19.96 7.35
C LEU A 212 18.82 19.19 8.68
N LEU A 213 19.95 18.83 9.31
CA LEU A 213 19.94 18.15 10.62
C LEU A 213 19.32 19.03 11.71
N ALA A 214 19.57 20.34 11.69
CA ALA A 214 18.97 21.27 12.63
C ALA A 214 17.44 21.30 12.50
N PHE A 215 16.91 21.40 11.28
CA PHE A 215 15.45 21.32 11.06
C PHE A 215 14.87 19.96 11.47
N GLU A 216 15.57 18.87 11.19
CA GLU A 216 15.13 17.52 11.56
C GLU A 216 15.02 17.36 13.09
N ILE A 217 15.98 17.91 13.84
CA ILE A 217 15.94 17.99 15.31
C ILE A 217 14.72 18.81 15.78
N LEU A 218 14.50 20.01 15.22
CA LEU A 218 13.38 20.87 15.61
C LEU A 218 12.02 20.21 15.36
N VAL A 219 11.87 19.55 14.21
CA VAL A 219 10.65 18.79 13.86
C VAL A 219 10.46 17.62 14.81
N CYS A 220 11.53 16.86 15.11
CA CYS A 220 11.48 15.74 16.05
C CYS A 220 11.04 16.20 17.44
N MET A 221 11.62 17.30 17.94
CA MET A 221 11.25 17.90 19.24
C MET A 221 9.79 18.37 19.24
N SER A 222 9.35 19.03 18.16
CA SER A 222 7.98 19.53 18.00
C SER A 222 6.93 18.41 18.11
N ASN A 223 7.20 17.27 17.49
CA ASN A 223 6.31 16.12 17.53
C ASN A 223 6.19 15.51 18.93
N LYS A 224 7.30 15.46 19.67
CA LYS A 224 7.39 14.77 20.95
C LYS A 224 6.99 15.62 22.15
N LEU A 225 7.06 16.95 22.05
CA LEU A 225 6.62 17.92 23.07
C LEU A 225 5.12 18.22 23.03
N LYS A 226 4.36 17.52 22.17
CA LYS A 226 2.90 17.67 22.03
C LYS A 226 2.21 17.57 23.41
N GLY A 227 1.50 18.63 23.80
CA GLY A 227 0.74 18.68 25.06
C GLY A 227 1.50 19.12 26.31
N ARG A 228 2.79 19.50 26.21
CA ARG A 228 3.54 20.11 27.31
C ARG A 228 3.62 21.65 27.11
N PRO A 229 2.91 22.46 27.90
CA PRO A 229 2.80 23.91 27.68
C PRO A 229 4.05 24.73 28.06
N GLU A 230 5.13 24.09 28.50
CA GLU A 230 6.25 24.74 29.21
C GLU A 230 7.40 25.22 28.30
N ILE A 231 7.31 25.05 26.98
CA ILE A 231 8.38 25.44 26.04
C ILE A 231 7.80 26.35 24.95
N GLU A 232 8.02 27.65 25.10
CA GLU A 232 7.71 28.68 24.10
C GLU A 232 8.87 28.80 23.08
N PHE A 233 8.54 29.06 21.81
CA PHE A 233 9.54 29.40 20.79
C PHE A 233 9.94 30.87 20.98
N GLU A 234 11.22 31.16 21.23
CA GLU A 234 11.70 32.52 21.54
C GLU A 234 11.17 33.56 20.53
N GLY A 235 10.28 34.45 20.99
CA GLY A 235 10.00 35.73 20.34
C GLY A 235 8.61 35.93 19.71
N ASN A 236 7.74 34.92 19.60
CA ASN A 236 6.41 35.07 18.98
C ASN A 236 5.29 34.43 19.82
N SER A 237 4.05 34.95 19.71
CA SER A 237 2.84 34.43 20.38
C SER A 237 2.34 33.07 19.84
N GLU A 238 3.21 32.32 19.17
CA GLU A 238 2.88 31.09 18.46
C GLU A 238 3.32 29.85 19.25
N THR A 239 2.55 28.76 19.10
CA THR A 239 2.94 27.47 19.68
C THR A 239 4.25 26.98 19.06
N PHE A 240 5.07 26.27 19.83
CA PHE A 240 6.36 25.73 19.38
C PHE A 240 6.30 25.01 18.01
N PRO A 241 5.28 24.17 17.73
CA PRO A 241 5.12 23.53 16.41
C PRO A 241 4.80 24.50 15.26
N SER A 242 3.99 25.54 15.51
CA SER A 242 3.71 26.59 14.52
C SER A 242 4.98 27.35 14.17
N GLY A 243 5.78 27.73 15.18
CA GLY A 243 7.06 28.41 14.98
C GLY A 243 8.04 27.59 14.14
N VAL A 244 8.11 26.27 14.35
CA VAL A 244 8.94 25.38 13.51
C VAL A 244 8.39 25.29 12.08
N ALA A 245 7.07 25.17 11.90
CA ALA A 245 6.47 25.15 10.57
C ALA A 245 6.74 26.46 9.80
N LEU A 246 6.64 27.60 10.47
CA LEU A 246 6.98 28.91 9.89
C LEU A 246 8.46 28.99 9.51
N ALA A 247 9.38 28.56 10.39
CA ALA A 247 10.81 28.58 10.08
C ALA A 247 11.14 27.73 8.84
N VAL A 248 10.45 26.60 8.64
CA VAL A 248 10.58 25.79 7.43
C VAL A 248 10.02 26.52 6.20
N CYS A 249 8.85 27.16 6.31
CA CYS A 249 8.27 27.98 5.24
C CYS A 249 9.14 29.18 4.86
N ASP A 250 9.75 29.85 5.83
CA ASP A 250 10.69 30.96 5.62
C ASP A 250 11.94 30.47 4.87
N GLN A 251 12.43 29.27 5.21
CA GLN A 251 13.54 28.67 4.47
C GLN A 251 13.16 28.32 3.03
N ILE A 252 11.95 27.82 2.77
CA ILE A 252 11.43 27.62 1.40
C ILE A 252 11.36 28.95 0.65
N THR A 253 10.90 30.02 1.31
CA THR A 253 10.82 31.37 0.72
C THR A 253 12.18 31.87 0.27
N ARG A 254 13.25 31.60 1.04
CA ARG A 254 14.62 31.98 0.67
C ARG A 254 15.17 31.20 -0.52
N LEU A 255 14.65 30.00 -0.80
CA LEU A 255 15.04 29.23 -1.98
C LEU A 255 14.45 29.79 -3.27
N ILE A 256 13.47 30.71 -3.22
CA ILE A 256 12.84 31.32 -4.40
C ILE A 256 13.86 32.10 -5.25
N GLY A 257 14.72 32.90 -4.63
CA GLY A 257 15.73 33.70 -5.35
C GLY A 257 16.65 32.83 -6.23
N PRO A 258 17.39 31.87 -5.64
CA PRO A 258 18.25 30.93 -6.39
C PRO A 258 17.53 30.14 -7.49
N VAL A 259 16.26 29.78 -7.27
CA VAL A 259 15.41 29.09 -8.25
C VAL A 259 15.05 30.01 -9.42
N SER A 260 14.75 31.28 -9.14
CA SER A 260 14.35 32.26 -10.16
C SER A 260 15.54 32.71 -11.02
N ASP A 261 16.75 32.69 -10.46
CA ASP A 261 18.00 33.01 -11.15
C ASP A 261 18.49 31.88 -12.09
N GLY A 262 17.75 30.78 -12.23
CA GLY A 262 18.09 29.65 -13.12
C GLY A 262 19.29 28.82 -12.64
N THR A 263 19.67 28.93 -11.36
CA THR A 263 20.83 28.20 -10.83
C THR A 263 20.40 26.77 -10.46
N GLU A 264 20.34 25.87 -11.45
CA GLU A 264 20.08 24.45 -11.19
C GLU A 264 21.23 23.82 -10.40
N SER A 265 21.05 23.71 -9.09
CA SER A 265 21.85 22.82 -8.25
C SER A 265 20.95 21.71 -7.73
N SER A 266 21.35 20.46 -7.96
CA SER A 266 20.75 19.28 -7.30
C SER A 266 20.62 19.45 -5.77
N ALA A 267 21.44 20.31 -5.17
CA ALA A 267 21.36 20.68 -3.76
C ALA A 267 20.08 21.47 -3.41
N ILE A 268 19.61 22.38 -4.27
CA ILE A 268 18.38 23.16 -4.05
C ILE A 268 17.16 22.26 -4.13
N GLU A 269 17.10 21.37 -5.12
CA GLU A 269 16.01 20.38 -5.21
C GLU A 269 15.99 19.46 -3.98
N GLN A 270 17.16 18.99 -3.54
CA GLN A 270 17.29 18.17 -2.34
C GLN A 270 16.85 18.93 -1.08
N GLU A 271 17.21 20.20 -0.95
CA GLU A 271 16.83 21.04 0.18
C GLU A 271 15.31 21.29 0.21
N LEU A 272 14.74 21.74 -0.91
CA LEU A 272 13.29 21.96 -1.04
C LEU A 272 12.51 20.68 -0.73
N GLY A 273 12.93 19.55 -1.31
CA GLY A 273 12.32 18.25 -1.05
C GLY A 273 12.45 17.78 0.41
N SER A 274 13.47 18.22 1.13
CA SER A 274 13.63 17.94 2.56
C SER A 274 12.75 18.85 3.42
N MET A 275 12.68 20.15 3.11
CA MET A 275 11.78 21.10 3.79
C MET A 275 10.31 20.70 3.66
N LEU A 276 9.87 20.36 2.45
CA LEU A 276 8.51 19.88 2.22
C LEU A 276 8.22 18.57 2.98
N ARG A 277 9.21 17.68 3.12
CA ARG A 277 9.08 16.46 3.92
C ARG A 277 8.94 16.76 5.41
N PHE A 278 9.68 17.74 5.93
CA PHE A 278 9.54 18.20 7.31
C PHE A 278 8.13 18.74 7.59
N LEU A 279 7.56 19.52 6.66
CA LEU A 279 6.17 19.96 6.76
C LEU A 279 5.18 18.78 6.78
N LEU A 280 5.38 17.75 5.94
CA LEU A 280 4.53 16.55 5.97
C LEU A 280 4.59 15.82 7.31
N VAL A 281 5.78 15.71 7.91
CA VAL A 281 5.95 15.08 9.23
C VAL A 281 5.27 15.90 10.33
N LEU A 282 5.34 17.23 10.28
CA LEU A 282 4.64 18.10 11.23
C LEU A 282 3.11 17.94 11.12
N VAL A 283 2.57 17.98 9.89
CA VAL A 283 1.12 17.84 9.62
C VAL A 283 0.60 16.47 10.03
N GLY A 284 1.37 15.41 9.78
CA GLY A 284 1.01 14.05 10.20
C GLY A 284 0.86 13.88 11.71
N ASN A 285 1.56 14.68 12.51
CA ASN A 285 1.43 14.64 13.97
C ASN A 285 0.47 15.71 14.52
N GLN A 286 0.28 16.81 13.79
CA GLN A 286 -0.55 17.96 14.16
C GLN A 286 -1.35 18.46 12.96
N SER A 287 -2.45 17.79 12.67
CA SER A 287 -3.30 18.08 11.51
C SER A 287 -3.94 19.48 11.56
N GLU A 288 -4.05 20.10 12.75
CA GLU A 288 -4.52 21.48 12.96
C GLU A 288 -3.65 22.53 12.25
N LEU A 289 -2.35 22.26 12.05
CA LEU A 289 -1.44 23.14 11.31
C LEU A 289 -1.70 23.14 9.79
N GLY A 290 -2.59 22.28 9.30
CA GLY A 290 -2.84 22.12 7.88
C GLY A 290 -3.21 23.44 7.19
N TYR A 291 -4.17 24.19 7.74
CA TYR A 291 -4.60 25.44 7.12
C TYR A 291 -3.49 26.50 7.08
N SER A 292 -2.75 26.70 8.18
CA SER A 292 -1.70 27.72 8.25
C SER A 292 -0.53 27.42 7.31
N ILE A 293 -0.14 26.14 7.18
CA ILE A 293 0.89 25.72 6.23
C ILE A 293 0.42 25.94 4.79
N LEU A 294 -0.82 25.60 4.47
CA LEU A 294 -1.37 25.81 3.12
C LEU A 294 -1.45 27.30 2.76
N ASP A 295 -1.86 28.15 3.70
CA ASP A 295 -1.91 29.60 3.50
C ASP A 295 -0.51 30.20 3.26
N LYS A 296 0.48 29.77 4.04
CA LYS A 296 1.88 30.19 3.80
C LYS A 296 2.44 29.68 2.47
N LEU A 297 2.14 28.45 2.08
CA LEU A 297 2.55 27.91 0.78
C LEU A 297 1.89 28.66 -0.38
N PHE A 298 0.66 29.14 -0.20
CA PHE A 298 0.02 30.03 -1.16
C PHE A 298 0.82 31.32 -1.33
N SER A 299 1.15 32.02 -0.23
CA SER A 299 1.98 33.23 -0.29
C SER A 299 3.37 32.99 -0.89
N ILE A 300 4.00 31.83 -0.58
CA ILE A 300 5.28 31.42 -1.17
C ILE A 300 5.16 31.27 -2.70
N THR A 301 4.07 30.64 -3.16
CA THR A 301 3.81 30.44 -4.58
C THR A 301 3.59 31.77 -5.29
N GLU A 302 2.83 32.68 -4.68
CA GLU A 302 2.58 34.03 -5.18
C GLU A 302 3.88 34.85 -5.29
N ASN A 303 4.73 34.77 -4.26
CA ASN A 303 6.05 35.41 -4.25
C ASN A 303 6.96 34.83 -5.35
N ALA A 304 6.96 33.51 -5.56
CA ALA A 304 7.78 32.89 -6.60
C ALA A 304 7.38 33.33 -8.02
N VAL A 305 6.07 33.40 -8.29
CA VAL A 305 5.57 33.89 -9.59
C VAL A 305 5.90 35.37 -9.79
N SER A 306 5.68 36.22 -8.78
CA SER A 306 5.94 37.66 -8.88
C SER A 306 7.43 37.99 -9.01
N HIS A 307 8.32 37.29 -8.28
CA HIS A 307 9.76 37.42 -8.46
C HIS A 307 10.20 37.07 -9.88
N THR A 308 9.65 36.01 -10.47
CA THR A 308 9.93 35.61 -11.85
C THR A 308 9.47 36.67 -12.85
N MET A 309 8.31 37.31 -12.64
CA MET A 309 7.85 38.44 -13.46
C MET A 309 8.86 39.60 -13.42
N SER A 310 9.32 39.99 -12.23
CA SER A 310 10.24 41.12 -12.07
C SER A 310 11.59 40.91 -12.76
N LEU A 311 12.08 39.66 -12.78
CA LEU A 311 13.32 39.30 -13.48
C LEU A 311 13.13 39.38 -15.00
N GLN A 312 11.99 38.93 -15.53
CA GLN A 312 11.69 39.03 -16.96
C GLN A 312 11.57 40.49 -17.41
N ASP A 313 10.87 41.36 -16.66
CA ASP A 313 10.77 42.79 -16.97
C ASP A 313 12.13 43.49 -16.96
N SER A 314 13.04 43.08 -16.05
CA SER A 314 14.41 43.61 -16.01
C SER A 314 15.29 43.11 -17.16
N ALA A 315 15.04 41.89 -17.66
CA ALA A 315 15.78 41.27 -18.76
C ALA A 315 15.34 41.81 -20.14
N VAL A 316 14.12 42.31 -20.30
CA VAL A 316 13.67 42.98 -21.54
C VAL A 316 14.54 44.22 -21.86
N HIS A 317 15.26 44.77 -20.89
CA HIS A 317 16.24 45.85 -21.11
C HIS A 317 17.67 45.38 -21.47
N ASN A 318 17.98 44.08 -21.39
CA ASN A 318 19.31 43.53 -21.73
C ASN A 318 19.18 42.30 -22.66
N VAL A 319 19.48 42.49 -23.94
CA VAL A 319 19.44 41.45 -24.98
C VAL A 319 20.53 40.39 -24.76
N VAL A 320 20.20 39.20 -24.23
CA VAL A 320 20.83 37.89 -24.57
C VAL A 320 19.85 36.72 -24.29
N ASN A 321 19.53 35.94 -25.33
CA ASN A 321 18.59 34.80 -25.36
C ASN A 321 19.21 33.45 -24.92
N THR A 322 19.61 33.29 -23.65
CA THR A 322 19.94 31.95 -23.11
C THR A 322 19.41 31.67 -21.70
N THR A 323 18.86 32.66 -20.98
CA THR A 323 18.43 32.51 -19.56
C THR A 323 16.94 32.19 -19.39
N THR A 324 16.12 32.34 -20.43
CA THR A 324 14.66 32.16 -20.37
C THR A 324 14.20 30.70 -20.33
N GLU A 325 14.97 29.76 -20.89
CA GLU A 325 14.61 28.33 -20.81
C GLU A 325 14.95 27.71 -19.45
N ASP A 326 16.11 28.06 -18.88
CA ASP A 326 16.60 27.54 -17.58
C ASP A 326 15.80 28.08 -16.38
N SER A 327 15.37 29.35 -16.43
CA SER A 327 14.49 29.94 -15.40
C SER A 327 13.10 29.30 -15.41
N ASN A 328 12.55 29.02 -16.59
CA ASN A 328 11.27 28.32 -16.74
C ASN A 328 11.34 26.86 -16.26
N PHE A 329 12.46 26.17 -16.49
CA PHE A 329 12.67 24.81 -15.96
C PHE A 329 12.75 24.81 -14.42
N SER A 330 13.49 25.75 -13.83
CA SER A 330 13.63 25.86 -12.38
C SER A 330 12.29 26.15 -11.68
N MET A 331 11.48 27.05 -12.25
CA MET A 331 10.12 27.31 -11.77
C MET A 331 9.20 26.09 -11.93
N ARG A 332 9.28 25.39 -13.07
CA ARG A 332 8.54 24.14 -13.30
C ARG A 332 8.89 23.08 -12.25
N MET A 333 10.18 22.89 -11.94
CA MET A 333 10.64 21.97 -10.89
C MET A 333 10.08 22.35 -9.52
N PHE A 334 10.21 23.62 -9.14
CA PHE A 334 9.69 24.15 -7.87
C PHE A 334 8.20 23.88 -7.71
N MET A 335 7.40 24.24 -8.73
CA MET A 335 5.95 24.03 -8.72
C MET A 335 5.57 22.55 -8.68
N PHE A 336 6.32 21.66 -9.34
CA PHE A 336 6.09 20.23 -9.25
C PHE A 336 6.39 19.65 -7.86
N GLN A 337 7.42 20.13 -7.17
CA GLN A 337 7.71 19.71 -5.80
C GLN A 337 6.60 20.16 -4.85
N ILE A 338 6.11 21.40 -4.98
CA ILE A 338 4.95 21.87 -4.22
C ILE A 338 3.71 21.03 -4.55
N HIS A 339 3.42 20.76 -5.83
CA HIS A 339 2.30 19.90 -6.21
C HIS A 339 2.38 18.51 -5.57
N ARG A 340 3.56 17.87 -5.62
CA ARG A 340 3.78 16.55 -5.00
C ARG A 340 3.58 16.60 -3.49
N PHE A 341 4.05 17.66 -2.84
CA PHE A 341 3.78 17.92 -1.44
C PHE A 341 2.28 18.04 -1.18
N LEU A 342 1.56 18.89 -1.91
CA LEU A 342 0.12 19.12 -1.73
C LEU A 342 -0.70 17.83 -1.87
N VAL A 343 -0.34 16.95 -2.81
CA VAL A 343 -0.99 15.64 -2.94
C VAL A 343 -0.80 14.80 -1.68
N ALA A 344 0.42 14.68 -1.16
CA ALA A 344 0.69 13.91 0.06
C ALA A 344 0.10 14.58 1.32
N PHE A 345 0.16 15.91 1.36
CA PHE A 345 -0.38 16.74 2.43
C PHE A 345 -1.90 16.57 2.57
N LEU A 346 -2.65 16.65 1.46
CA LEU A 346 -4.08 16.43 1.47
C LEU A 346 -4.45 14.99 1.87
N GLU A 347 -3.64 14.01 1.49
CA GLU A 347 -3.85 12.61 1.91
C GLU A 347 -3.66 12.41 3.41
N ILE A 348 -2.64 13.04 4.00
CA ILE A 348 -2.42 13.00 5.45
C ILE A 348 -3.59 13.67 6.18
N LEU A 349 -4.07 14.83 5.68
CA LEU A 349 -5.21 15.50 6.29
C LEU A 349 -6.49 14.67 6.17
N ASP A 350 -6.74 14.02 5.03
CA ASP A 350 -7.88 13.14 4.81
C ASP A 350 -7.85 11.94 5.77
N ASP A 351 -6.68 11.32 5.94
CA ASP A 351 -6.48 10.19 6.86
C ASP A 351 -6.74 10.55 8.33
N HIS A 352 -6.56 11.83 8.69
CA HIS A 352 -6.86 12.35 10.04
C HIS A 352 -8.24 13.02 10.14
N GLY A 353 -9.06 13.00 9.07
CA GLY A 353 -10.35 13.69 9.04
C GLY A 353 -10.26 15.21 9.21
N ALA A 354 -9.11 15.81 8.90
CA ALA A 354 -8.79 17.21 9.14
C ALA A 354 -8.93 18.12 7.90
N VAL A 355 -9.55 17.62 6.82
CA VAL A 355 -9.85 18.42 5.63
C VAL A 355 -11.06 19.32 5.93
N THR A 356 -10.81 20.53 6.41
CA THR A 356 -11.86 21.52 6.71
C THR A 356 -12.27 22.31 5.46
N TYR A 357 -13.45 22.94 5.50
CA TYR A 357 -13.90 23.86 4.44
C TYR A 357 -12.88 24.97 4.12
N GLN A 358 -12.19 25.47 5.15
CA GLN A 358 -11.15 26.49 4.99
C GLN A 358 -9.96 25.98 4.16
N VAL A 359 -9.51 24.75 4.41
CA VAL A 359 -8.44 24.10 3.62
C VAL A 359 -8.90 23.93 2.16
N VAL A 360 -10.15 23.53 1.94
CA VAL A 360 -10.73 23.39 0.60
C VAL A 360 -10.75 24.73 -0.15
N CYS A 361 -11.26 25.79 0.47
CA CYS A 361 -11.32 27.12 -0.14
C CYS A 361 -9.93 27.67 -0.47
N LYS A 362 -8.97 27.54 0.46
CA LYS A 362 -7.60 28.01 0.22
C LYS A 362 -6.91 27.24 -0.89
N LEU A 363 -7.15 25.93 -0.99
CA LEU A 363 -6.64 25.12 -2.10
C LEU A 363 -7.23 25.58 -3.45
N LYS A 364 -8.52 25.93 -3.49
CA LYS A 364 -9.17 26.46 -4.70
C LYS A 364 -8.51 27.77 -5.15
N GLU A 365 -8.26 28.68 -4.21
CA GLU A 365 -7.53 29.94 -4.48
C GLU A 365 -6.15 29.66 -5.08
N LEU A 366 -5.39 28.73 -4.49
CA LEU A 366 -4.07 28.32 -4.99
C LEU A 366 -4.14 27.78 -6.42
N VAL A 367 -5.05 26.85 -6.69
CA VAL A 367 -5.17 26.26 -8.03
C VAL A 367 -5.58 27.31 -9.06
N ALA A 368 -6.54 28.19 -8.72
CA ALA A 368 -6.99 29.26 -9.60
C ALA A 368 -5.85 30.24 -9.92
N PHE A 369 -5.07 30.65 -8.90
CA PHE A 369 -3.90 31.50 -9.08
C PHE A 369 -2.89 30.88 -10.03
N VAL A 370 -2.49 29.61 -9.78
CA VAL A 370 -1.50 28.91 -10.59
C VAL A 370 -1.99 28.74 -12.04
N CYS A 371 -3.24 28.35 -12.25
CA CYS A 371 -3.78 28.14 -13.61
C CYS A 371 -4.00 29.45 -14.39
N SER A 372 -4.10 30.59 -13.70
CA SER A 372 -4.22 31.92 -14.32
C SER A 372 -2.88 32.55 -14.69
N SER A 373 -1.76 32.01 -14.19
CA SER A 373 -0.43 32.58 -14.41
C SER A 373 0.13 32.16 -15.77
N CYS A 374 0.54 33.12 -16.59
CA CYS A 374 1.18 32.85 -17.88
C CYS A 374 2.65 32.38 -17.74
N LEU A 375 3.26 32.57 -16.58
CA LEU A 375 4.66 32.19 -16.31
C LEU A 375 4.82 30.72 -15.93
N VAL A 376 3.72 30.07 -15.57
CA VAL A 376 3.73 28.68 -15.14
C VAL A 376 3.52 27.79 -16.36
N ASP A 377 4.25 26.68 -16.39
CA ASP A 377 4.18 25.74 -17.50
C ASP A 377 2.78 25.08 -17.62
N CYS A 378 2.32 24.86 -18.85
CA CYS A 378 1.01 24.25 -19.13
C CYS A 378 0.86 22.83 -18.53
N SER A 379 1.96 22.08 -18.37
CA SER A 379 1.91 20.80 -17.66
C SER A 379 1.59 21.01 -16.18
N VAL A 380 2.19 22.00 -15.53
CA VAL A 380 1.91 22.35 -14.13
C VAL A 380 0.45 22.78 -13.96
N HIS A 381 -0.10 23.59 -14.87
CA HIS A 381 -1.52 23.94 -14.88
C HIS A 381 -2.41 22.70 -14.85
N THR A 382 -2.12 21.71 -15.71
CA THR A 382 -2.90 20.47 -15.79
C THR A 382 -2.85 19.69 -14.48
N PHE A 383 -1.68 19.56 -13.84
CA PHE A 383 -1.55 18.84 -12.57
C PHE A 383 -2.25 19.55 -11.41
N TYR A 384 -2.16 20.89 -11.33
CA TYR A 384 -2.89 21.68 -10.34
C TYR A 384 -4.42 21.64 -10.58
N ALA A 385 -4.88 21.73 -11.82
CA ALA A 385 -6.29 21.58 -12.17
C ALA A 385 -6.82 20.19 -11.79
N LEU A 386 -6.02 19.12 -11.99
CA LEU A 386 -6.36 17.77 -11.55
C LEU A 386 -6.36 17.62 -10.02
N LEU A 387 -5.61 18.44 -9.27
CA LEU A 387 -5.64 18.47 -7.80
C LEU A 387 -7.02 18.93 -7.27
N HIS A 388 -7.65 19.90 -7.94
CA HIS A 388 -8.98 20.41 -7.57
C HIS A 388 -10.08 19.31 -7.63
N SER A 389 -9.95 18.36 -8.56
CA SER A 389 -10.86 17.19 -8.65
C SER A 389 -10.84 16.31 -7.39
N HIS A 390 -9.77 16.37 -6.60
CA HIS A 390 -9.62 15.61 -5.36
C HIS A 390 -10.58 16.06 -4.25
N VAL A 391 -10.93 17.34 -4.24
CA VAL A 391 -11.59 17.99 -3.09
C VAL A 391 -13.07 18.25 -3.35
N SER A 392 -13.47 18.30 -4.62
CA SER A 392 -14.89 18.52 -4.98
C SER A 392 -15.79 17.32 -4.65
N CYS A 393 -15.21 16.14 -4.39
CA CYS A 393 -15.96 14.93 -4.00
C CYS A 393 -16.26 14.90 -2.49
N SER A 394 -15.33 15.39 -1.65
CA SER A 394 -15.46 15.33 -0.18
C SER A 394 -16.37 16.41 0.41
N SER A 395 -16.51 17.57 -0.25
CA SER A 395 -17.36 18.67 0.22
C SER A 395 -18.88 18.46 0.01
N LEU A 396 -19.29 17.41 -0.70
CA LEU A 396 -20.70 17.20 -1.08
C LEU A 396 -21.59 16.62 0.03
N CYS A 397 -21.00 16.14 1.13
CA CYS A 397 -21.76 15.46 2.20
C CYS A 397 -21.93 16.30 3.48
N ALA A 398 -21.33 17.49 3.56
CA ALA A 398 -21.40 18.32 4.77
C ALA A 398 -22.69 19.15 4.90
N GLU A 399 -23.42 19.42 3.82
CA GLU A 399 -24.65 20.21 3.89
C GLU A 399 -25.77 19.57 3.08
N GLY A 400 -26.79 19.05 3.78
CA GLY A 400 -28.05 18.54 3.22
C GLY A 400 -28.94 19.63 2.59
N LYS A 401 -28.36 20.67 2.00
CA LYS A 401 -29.09 21.70 1.24
C LYS A 401 -28.39 21.97 -0.08
N SER A 402 -29.15 21.79 -1.14
CA SER A 402 -28.81 22.09 -2.52
C SER A 402 -28.07 23.42 -2.67
N GLY A 403 -26.80 23.36 -3.05
CA GLY A 403 -25.99 24.52 -3.43
C GLY A 403 -24.78 24.05 -4.22
N PHE A 404 -24.87 24.10 -5.56
CA PHE A 404 -23.71 23.97 -6.43
C PHE A 404 -22.74 25.12 -6.13
N VAL A 405 -21.68 24.86 -5.36
CA VAL A 405 -20.56 25.79 -5.26
C VAL A 405 -19.58 25.44 -6.37
N LEU A 406 -19.70 26.18 -7.48
CA LEU A 406 -18.86 26.13 -8.68
C LEU A 406 -17.37 26.10 -8.31
N GLY A 407 -16.81 24.90 -8.26
CA GLY A 407 -15.38 24.69 -8.38
C GLY A 407 -14.96 24.70 -9.86
N ILE A 408 -13.65 24.72 -10.11
CA ILE A 408 -13.06 24.62 -11.45
C ILE A 408 -13.79 23.51 -12.22
N SER A 409 -14.49 23.91 -13.28
CA SER A 409 -15.33 22.98 -14.05
C SER A 409 -14.44 22.00 -14.82
N GLU A 410 -14.96 20.81 -15.15
CA GLU A 410 -14.25 19.85 -16.02
C GLU A 410 -13.76 20.50 -17.34
N MET A 411 -14.42 21.58 -17.78
CA MET A 411 -14.00 22.37 -18.95
C MET A 411 -12.65 23.07 -18.74
N GLN A 412 -12.36 23.60 -17.56
CA GLN A 412 -11.07 24.24 -17.26
C GLN A 412 -9.93 23.22 -17.19
N ILE A 413 -10.17 22.03 -16.63
CA ILE A 413 -9.17 20.93 -16.64
C ILE A 413 -8.87 20.51 -18.09
N HIS A 414 -9.91 20.44 -18.93
CA HIS A 414 -9.76 20.15 -20.35
C HIS A 414 -8.95 21.21 -21.09
N GLU A 415 -9.19 22.49 -20.83
CA GLU A 415 -8.43 23.59 -21.44
C GLU A 415 -6.94 23.52 -21.06
N CYS A 416 -6.62 23.34 -19.77
CA CYS A 416 -5.24 23.16 -19.33
C CYS A 416 -4.56 21.97 -20.02
N ALA A 417 -5.27 20.84 -20.11
CA ALA A 417 -4.75 19.64 -20.76
C ALA A 417 -4.55 19.84 -22.27
N ALA A 418 -5.45 20.55 -22.96
CA ALA A 418 -5.31 20.87 -24.38
C ALA A 418 -4.08 21.75 -24.64
N ASN A 419 -3.86 22.77 -23.79
CA ASN A 419 -2.69 23.65 -23.87
C ASN A 419 -1.39 22.86 -23.64
N MET A 420 -1.37 21.92 -22.68
CA MET A 420 -0.23 21.03 -22.45
C MET A 420 0.07 20.14 -23.68
N LEU A 421 -0.94 19.59 -24.33
CA LEU A 421 -0.76 18.77 -25.53
C LEU A 421 -0.22 19.59 -26.71
N ALA A 422 -0.65 20.85 -26.85
CA ALA A 422 -0.11 21.78 -27.83
C ALA A 422 1.39 22.08 -27.58
N GLY A 423 1.81 22.14 -26.32
CA GLY A 423 3.21 22.31 -25.90
C GLY A 423 4.14 21.14 -26.25
N GLY A 424 3.62 19.98 -26.65
CA GLY A 424 4.40 18.90 -27.24
C GLY A 424 5.10 17.93 -26.28
N ASP A 425 5.00 18.11 -24.96
CA ASP A 425 5.59 17.20 -23.98
C ASP A 425 4.72 15.94 -23.77
N ASN A 426 4.97 14.94 -24.61
CA ASN A 426 4.19 13.70 -24.63
C ASN A 426 4.32 12.87 -23.34
N TRP A 427 5.43 12.99 -22.59
CA TRP A 427 5.63 12.18 -21.38
C TRP A 427 4.88 12.72 -20.18
N TYR A 428 4.89 14.05 -19.98
CA TYR A 428 4.07 14.68 -18.96
C TYR A 428 2.58 14.55 -19.30
N ALA A 429 2.21 14.64 -20.59
CA ALA A 429 0.86 14.31 -21.03
C ALA A 429 0.46 12.88 -20.63
N TYR A 430 1.30 11.87 -20.89
CA TYR A 430 1.00 10.50 -20.47
C TYR A 430 0.81 10.37 -18.95
N ARG A 431 1.67 11.04 -18.16
CA ARG A 431 1.55 11.07 -16.69
C ARG A 431 0.26 11.75 -16.22
N ALA A 432 -0.13 12.86 -16.85
CA ALA A 432 -1.37 13.57 -16.57
C ALA A 432 -2.60 12.71 -16.93
N GLY A 433 -2.58 12.02 -18.08
CA GLY A 433 -3.64 11.09 -18.48
C GLY A 433 -3.81 9.93 -17.49
N LYS A 434 -2.70 9.36 -17.02
CA LYS A 434 -2.72 8.36 -15.92
C LYS A 434 -3.34 8.93 -14.65
N TYR A 435 -2.94 10.14 -14.27
CA TYR A 435 -3.44 10.79 -13.05
C TYR A 435 -4.94 11.10 -13.15
N ALA A 436 -5.40 11.62 -14.30
CA ALA A 436 -6.80 11.86 -14.61
C ALA A 436 -7.65 10.57 -14.51
N ALA A 437 -7.17 9.46 -15.09
CA ALA A 437 -7.83 8.16 -14.95
C ALA A 437 -7.89 7.65 -13.50
N CYS A 438 -6.83 7.89 -12.71
CA CYS A 438 -6.82 7.54 -11.28
C CYS A 438 -7.79 8.40 -10.44
N LYS A 439 -8.12 9.62 -10.90
CA LYS A 439 -9.11 10.50 -10.26
C LYS A 439 -10.52 10.35 -10.84
N GLY A 440 -10.71 9.52 -11.87
CA GLY A 440 -12.01 9.33 -12.53
C GLY A 440 -12.41 10.46 -13.47
N VAL A 441 -11.47 11.29 -13.92
CA VAL A 441 -11.70 12.37 -14.89
C VAL A 441 -11.55 11.80 -16.31
N TRP A 442 -12.50 10.94 -16.70
CA TRP A 442 -12.40 10.09 -17.89
C TRP A 442 -12.34 10.86 -19.21
N TYR A 443 -13.04 11.99 -19.30
CA TYR A 443 -13.04 12.84 -20.49
C TYR A 443 -11.63 13.35 -20.83
N VAL A 444 -10.93 13.91 -19.83
CA VAL A 444 -9.56 14.43 -19.98
C VAL A 444 -8.58 13.30 -20.24
N ALA A 445 -8.70 12.16 -19.54
CA ALA A 445 -7.85 10.99 -19.76
C ALA A 445 -7.96 10.46 -21.21
N HIS A 446 -9.19 10.35 -21.72
CA HIS A 446 -9.44 9.90 -23.10
C HIS A 446 -8.81 10.83 -24.14
N MET A 447 -9.03 12.14 -24.02
CA MET A 447 -8.45 13.14 -24.92
C MET A 447 -6.91 13.03 -24.96
N ILE A 448 -6.27 12.94 -23.80
CA ILE A 448 -4.82 12.83 -23.69
C ILE A 448 -4.32 11.56 -24.36
N PHE A 449 -4.90 10.40 -24.04
CA PHE A 449 -4.44 9.13 -24.64
C PHE A 449 -4.69 9.07 -26.14
N GLN A 450 -5.79 9.65 -26.63
CA GLN A 450 -6.11 9.71 -28.06
C GLN A 450 -5.08 10.54 -28.82
N HIS A 451 -4.67 11.67 -28.25
CA HIS A 451 -3.59 12.48 -28.82
C HIS A 451 -2.27 11.71 -28.88
N LEU A 452 -1.91 11.02 -27.78
CA LEU A 452 -0.66 10.28 -27.68
C LEU A 452 -0.60 9.04 -28.59
N GLU A 453 -1.75 8.40 -28.86
CA GLU A 453 -1.83 7.24 -29.75
C GLU A 453 -1.20 7.53 -31.12
N THR A 454 -1.43 8.73 -31.65
CA THR A 454 -0.93 9.16 -32.96
C THR A 454 0.58 9.45 -33.00
N ARG A 455 1.24 9.53 -31.83
CA ARG A 455 2.64 9.95 -31.71
C ARG A 455 3.61 8.84 -31.31
N VAL A 456 3.11 7.68 -30.93
CA VAL A 456 3.95 6.57 -30.43
C VAL A 456 4.44 5.67 -31.56
N GLN A 457 5.75 5.39 -31.53
CA GLN A 457 6.43 4.59 -32.55
C GLN A 457 6.63 3.11 -32.16
N SER A 458 6.70 2.80 -30.86
CA SER A 458 6.87 1.42 -30.38
C SER A 458 5.58 0.62 -30.55
N GLN A 459 5.66 -0.58 -31.12
CA GLN A 459 4.51 -1.46 -31.33
C GLN A 459 3.78 -1.78 -30.02
N PHE A 460 4.50 -2.13 -28.96
CA PHE A 460 3.91 -2.42 -27.65
C PHE A 460 3.20 -1.19 -27.07
N CYS A 461 3.89 -0.04 -27.07
CA CYS A 461 3.33 1.20 -26.53
C CYS A 461 2.12 1.69 -27.34
N CYS A 462 2.11 1.48 -28.67
CA CYS A 462 0.99 1.79 -29.54
C CYS A 462 -0.23 0.93 -29.19
N GLN A 463 -0.05 -0.39 -29.03
CA GLN A 463 -1.12 -1.30 -28.60
C GLN A 463 -1.63 -0.96 -27.19
N TRP A 464 -0.73 -0.65 -26.26
CA TRP A 464 -1.08 -0.20 -24.92
C TRP A 464 -1.89 1.09 -24.93
N LEU A 465 -1.49 2.10 -25.72
CA LEU A 465 -2.26 3.35 -25.83
C LEU A 465 -3.61 3.15 -26.51
N LYS A 466 -3.69 2.37 -27.59
CA LYS A 466 -4.98 1.99 -28.23
C LYS A 466 -5.94 1.38 -27.22
N PHE A 467 -5.42 0.47 -26.40
CA PHE A 467 -6.15 -0.13 -25.31
C PHE A 467 -6.62 0.92 -24.28
N LEU A 468 -5.74 1.82 -23.84
CA LEU A 468 -6.10 2.90 -22.90
C LEU A 468 -7.14 3.87 -23.48
N VAL A 469 -7.03 4.24 -24.77
CA VAL A 469 -8.00 5.10 -25.46
C VAL A 469 -9.38 4.45 -25.44
N HIS A 470 -9.45 3.15 -25.73
CA HIS A 470 -10.71 2.44 -25.76
C HIS A 470 -11.33 2.26 -24.36
N ILE A 471 -10.54 1.90 -23.34
CA ILE A 471 -11.05 1.81 -21.97
C ILE A 471 -11.57 3.17 -21.49
N THR A 472 -10.79 4.23 -21.68
CA THR A 472 -11.20 5.57 -21.21
C THR A 472 -12.44 6.07 -21.95
N TYR A 473 -12.62 5.70 -23.22
CA TYR A 473 -13.86 5.93 -23.96
C TYR A 473 -15.05 5.18 -23.34
N LEU A 474 -14.90 3.88 -23.07
CA LEU A 474 -15.96 3.06 -22.50
C LEU A 474 -16.31 3.48 -21.07
N GLU A 475 -15.32 3.80 -20.23
CA GLU A 475 -15.54 4.30 -18.86
C GLU A 475 -16.24 5.67 -18.86
N LYS A 476 -15.82 6.59 -19.73
CA LYS A 476 -16.51 7.87 -19.95
C LYS A 476 -17.98 7.64 -20.29
N ASN A 477 -18.26 6.76 -21.25
CA ASN A 477 -19.62 6.48 -21.68
C ASN A 477 -20.44 5.79 -20.57
N ALA A 478 -19.85 4.82 -19.87
CA ALA A 478 -20.50 4.14 -18.76
C ALA A 478 -20.91 5.13 -17.65
N GLN A 479 -19.99 6.02 -17.24
CA GLN A 479 -20.27 7.03 -16.23
C GLN A 479 -21.42 7.96 -16.66
N MET A 480 -21.37 8.50 -17.89
CA MET A 480 -22.42 9.38 -18.41
C MET A 480 -23.78 8.67 -18.48
N LEU A 481 -23.81 7.43 -18.99
CA LEU A 481 -25.04 6.66 -19.13
C LEU A 481 -25.65 6.29 -17.78
N VAL A 482 -24.82 5.93 -16.79
CA VAL A 482 -25.26 5.66 -15.42
C VAL A 482 -25.88 6.94 -14.82
N GLN A 483 -25.20 8.09 -14.90
CA GLN A 483 -25.73 9.36 -14.40
C GLN A 483 -27.05 9.75 -15.09
N GLN A 484 -27.14 9.60 -16.41
CA GLN A 484 -28.35 9.90 -17.19
C GLN A 484 -29.51 8.96 -16.85
N ALA A 485 -29.24 7.67 -16.67
CA ALA A 485 -30.26 6.69 -16.26
C ALA A 485 -30.89 7.10 -14.92
N PHE A 486 -30.08 7.46 -13.91
CA PHE A 486 -30.59 7.88 -12.61
C PHE A 486 -31.27 9.26 -12.63
N HIS A 487 -30.77 10.21 -13.42
CA HIS A 487 -31.45 11.49 -13.61
C HIS A 487 -32.81 11.35 -14.31
N SER A 488 -32.90 10.47 -15.31
CA SER A 488 -34.17 10.19 -16.01
C SER A 488 -35.20 9.53 -15.09
N TRP A 489 -34.73 8.73 -14.12
CA TRP A 489 -35.58 8.10 -13.12
C TRP A 489 -36.19 9.10 -12.12
N SER A 490 -35.50 10.19 -11.81
CA SER A 490 -35.93 11.17 -10.79
C SER A 490 -37.05 12.12 -11.25
N ARG A 491 -37.55 12.02 -12.49
CA ARG A 491 -38.59 12.91 -13.05
C ARG A 491 -39.83 12.12 -13.46
N ASP A 492 -40.95 12.40 -12.81
CA ASP A 492 -42.29 11.81 -13.07
C ASP A 492 -42.89 12.25 -14.42
N ASN A 493 -42.38 11.76 -15.55
CA ASN A 493 -43.01 12.01 -16.86
C ASN A 493 -42.97 10.78 -17.77
N ASP A 494 -44.14 10.36 -18.26
CA ASP A 494 -44.39 9.18 -19.11
C ASP A 494 -43.63 9.16 -20.46
N ARG A 495 -43.13 10.30 -20.94
CA ARG A 495 -42.36 10.39 -22.20
C ARG A 495 -40.91 9.89 -22.08
N MET A 496 -40.45 9.54 -20.88
CA MET A 496 -39.03 9.20 -20.59
C MET A 496 -38.76 7.69 -20.43
N ASP A 497 -39.77 6.82 -20.41
CA ASP A 497 -39.59 5.38 -20.18
C ASP A 497 -38.83 4.68 -21.32
N ALA A 498 -39.05 5.11 -22.56
CA ALA A 498 -38.29 4.64 -23.71
C ALA A 498 -36.80 5.06 -23.66
N GLN A 499 -36.46 6.13 -22.93
CA GLN A 499 -35.07 6.60 -22.81
C GLN A 499 -34.28 5.77 -21.80
N LEU A 500 -34.89 5.36 -20.68
CA LEU A 500 -34.23 4.54 -19.67
C LEU A 500 -33.88 3.15 -20.21
N GLY A 501 -34.83 2.48 -20.88
CA GLY A 501 -34.58 1.20 -21.56
C GLY A 501 -33.43 1.32 -22.57
N GLY A 502 -33.38 2.44 -23.31
CA GLY A 502 -32.28 2.74 -24.23
C GLY A 502 -30.93 2.99 -23.54
N TYR A 503 -30.90 3.56 -22.32
CA TYR A 503 -29.66 3.69 -21.54
C TYR A 503 -29.17 2.34 -21.01
N ILE A 504 -30.08 1.48 -20.53
CA ILE A 504 -29.77 0.12 -20.06
C ILE A 504 -29.19 -0.73 -21.19
N GLU A 505 -29.75 -0.64 -22.40
CA GLU A 505 -29.25 -1.33 -23.59
C GLU A 505 -27.85 -0.84 -23.97
N LYS A 506 -27.64 0.48 -24.02
CA LYS A 506 -26.31 1.06 -24.31
C LYS A 506 -25.27 0.67 -23.26
N LEU A 507 -25.63 0.61 -21.98
CA LEU A 507 -24.74 0.13 -20.91
C LEU A 507 -24.38 -1.35 -21.09
N SER A 508 -25.35 -2.17 -21.52
CA SER A 508 -25.09 -3.58 -21.83
C SER A 508 -24.11 -3.72 -23.00
N GLN A 509 -24.27 -2.92 -24.06
CA GLN A 509 -23.33 -2.88 -25.20
C GLN A 509 -21.91 -2.45 -24.79
N VAL A 510 -21.78 -1.52 -23.83
CA VAL A 510 -20.48 -1.14 -23.24
C VAL A 510 -19.85 -2.33 -22.50
N CYS A 511 -20.64 -3.10 -21.76
CA CYS A 511 -20.17 -4.31 -21.07
C CYS A 511 -19.71 -5.39 -22.06
N ASP A 512 -20.44 -5.61 -23.15
CA ASP A 512 -20.07 -6.56 -24.20
C ASP A 512 -18.75 -6.15 -24.88
N SER A 513 -18.60 -4.85 -25.14
CA SER A 513 -17.38 -4.28 -25.71
C SER A 513 -16.19 -4.48 -24.76
N LEU A 514 -16.35 -4.22 -23.46
CA LEU A 514 -15.33 -4.46 -22.44
C LEU A 514 -14.98 -5.96 -22.31
N SER A 515 -15.97 -6.85 -22.44
CA SER A 515 -15.76 -8.31 -22.35
C SER A 515 -14.97 -8.87 -23.53
N SER A 516 -15.01 -8.20 -24.68
CA SER A 516 -14.28 -8.63 -25.89
C SER A 516 -12.75 -8.45 -25.82
N PHE A 517 -12.25 -7.76 -24.78
CA PHE A 517 -10.84 -7.42 -24.63
C PHE A 517 -9.91 -8.60 -24.37
N ASP A 518 -10.42 -9.75 -23.93
CA ASP A 518 -9.60 -10.94 -23.71
C ASP A 518 -8.79 -11.30 -24.96
N LYS A 519 -9.37 -11.15 -26.16
CA LYS A 519 -8.70 -11.38 -27.45
C LYS A 519 -7.59 -10.36 -27.74
N VAL A 520 -7.83 -9.09 -27.39
CA VAL A 520 -6.84 -8.00 -27.55
C VAL A 520 -5.66 -8.23 -26.62
N PHE A 521 -5.93 -8.66 -25.39
CA PHE A 521 -4.89 -9.03 -24.47
C PHE A 521 -4.12 -10.26 -24.91
N GLU A 522 -4.77 -11.30 -25.45
CA GLU A 522 -4.08 -12.47 -26.01
C GLU A 522 -3.08 -12.05 -27.09
N ALA A 523 -3.46 -11.16 -28.01
CA ALA A 523 -2.54 -10.63 -29.02
C ALA A 523 -1.36 -9.83 -28.43
N MET A 524 -1.58 -9.07 -27.34
CA MET A 524 -0.50 -8.36 -26.63
C MET A 524 0.37 -9.27 -25.75
N SER A 525 -0.13 -10.43 -25.35
CA SER A 525 0.48 -11.29 -24.31
C SER A 525 1.37 -12.40 -24.86
N ILE A 526 1.48 -12.54 -26.19
CA ILE A 526 2.39 -13.49 -26.84
C ILE A 526 3.87 -13.21 -26.47
N GLN A 527 4.19 -12.02 -25.93
CA GLN A 527 5.55 -11.66 -25.49
C GLN A 527 5.74 -11.51 -23.97
N ALA A 528 4.68 -11.42 -23.14
CA ALA A 528 4.87 -11.01 -21.75
C ALA A 528 3.72 -11.43 -20.82
N GLN A 529 4.03 -12.26 -19.83
CA GLN A 529 3.17 -12.61 -18.67
C GLN A 529 2.91 -11.40 -17.74
N THR A 530 2.77 -10.18 -18.28
CA THR A 530 2.91 -8.90 -17.56
C THR A 530 1.59 -8.16 -17.28
N LEU A 531 0.46 -8.60 -17.85
CA LEU A 531 -0.82 -7.89 -17.77
C LEU A 531 -1.89 -8.60 -16.90
N TYR A 532 -1.47 -9.41 -15.93
CA TYR A 532 -2.39 -10.22 -15.12
C TYR A 532 -3.36 -9.36 -14.29
N PHE A 533 -2.87 -8.29 -13.66
CA PHE A 533 -3.70 -7.36 -12.91
C PHE A 533 -4.73 -6.66 -13.79
N GLN A 534 -4.31 -6.15 -14.95
CA GLN A 534 -5.16 -5.37 -15.85
C GLN A 534 -6.33 -6.21 -16.38
N ARG A 535 -6.05 -7.47 -16.77
CA ARG A 535 -7.08 -8.42 -17.19
C ARG A 535 -8.08 -8.70 -16.07
N TRP A 536 -7.59 -9.05 -14.88
CA TRP A 536 -8.46 -9.37 -13.76
C TRP A 536 -9.30 -8.17 -13.33
N PHE A 537 -8.67 -6.99 -13.19
CA PHE A 537 -9.36 -5.76 -12.83
C PHE A 537 -10.46 -5.38 -13.84
N LEU A 538 -10.21 -5.49 -15.14
CA LEU A 538 -11.23 -5.20 -16.15
C LEU A 538 -12.40 -6.18 -16.12
N ALA A 539 -12.13 -7.47 -15.94
CA ALA A 539 -13.19 -8.44 -15.86
C ALA A 539 -14.05 -8.25 -14.60
N LEU A 540 -13.41 -7.92 -13.46
CA LEU A 540 -14.12 -7.47 -12.26
C LEU A 540 -14.99 -6.24 -12.56
N ARG A 541 -14.43 -5.25 -13.27
CA ARG A 541 -15.13 -4.03 -13.66
C ARG A 541 -16.38 -4.30 -14.49
N VAL A 542 -16.29 -5.19 -15.47
CA VAL A 542 -17.44 -5.65 -16.27
C VAL A 542 -18.51 -6.27 -15.38
N LYS A 543 -18.13 -7.17 -14.48
CA LYS A 543 -19.10 -7.80 -13.58
C LYS A 543 -19.83 -6.77 -12.71
N VAL A 544 -19.14 -5.75 -12.20
CA VAL A 544 -19.77 -4.65 -11.44
C VAL A 544 -20.77 -3.89 -12.30
N LEU A 545 -20.42 -3.52 -13.54
CA LEU A 545 -21.32 -2.82 -14.45
C LEU A 545 -22.55 -3.67 -14.82
N LEU A 546 -22.38 -4.97 -15.05
CA LEU A 546 -23.49 -5.89 -15.31
C LEU A 546 -24.45 -5.98 -14.12
N VAL A 547 -23.92 -6.00 -12.89
CA VAL A 547 -24.76 -5.98 -11.69
C VAL A 547 -25.50 -4.64 -11.54
N LEU A 548 -24.87 -3.52 -11.89
CA LEU A 548 -25.57 -2.21 -11.93
C LEU A 548 -26.69 -2.21 -12.98
N VAL A 549 -26.49 -2.84 -14.14
CA VAL A 549 -27.53 -3.06 -15.14
C VAL A 549 -28.67 -3.92 -14.57
N ASP A 550 -28.35 -5.00 -13.84
CA ASP A 550 -29.35 -5.85 -13.21
C ASP A 550 -30.17 -5.08 -12.14
N ILE A 551 -29.53 -4.19 -11.38
CA ILE A 551 -30.19 -3.29 -10.41
C ILE A 551 -31.09 -2.27 -11.13
N LEU A 552 -30.63 -1.65 -12.22
CA LEU A 552 -31.44 -0.72 -13.00
C LEU A 552 -32.67 -1.41 -13.59
N LYS A 553 -32.53 -2.66 -14.07
CA LYS A 553 -33.67 -3.49 -14.52
C LYS A 553 -34.63 -3.85 -13.38
N LEU A 554 -34.10 -4.14 -12.19
CA LEU A 554 -34.93 -4.39 -11.00
C LEU A 554 -35.77 -3.15 -10.68
N LEU A 555 -35.16 -1.96 -10.72
CA LEU A 555 -35.86 -0.69 -10.51
C LEU A 555 -36.91 -0.46 -11.62
N ASP A 556 -36.55 -0.60 -12.90
CA ASP A 556 -37.44 -0.40 -14.06
C ASP A 556 -38.68 -1.31 -14.06
N GLY A 557 -38.48 -2.60 -13.78
CA GLY A 557 -39.59 -3.57 -13.71
C GLY A 557 -40.63 -3.25 -12.62
N ILE A 558 -40.29 -2.39 -11.66
CA ILE A 558 -41.22 -1.99 -10.59
C ILE A 558 -42.11 -0.85 -11.03
N ARG A 559 -41.58 0.12 -11.77
CA ARG A 559 -42.34 1.24 -12.34
C ARG A 559 -43.40 0.75 -13.34
N GLN A 560 -43.09 -0.29 -14.12
CA GLN A 560 -44.00 -0.87 -15.11
C GLN A 560 -45.08 -1.79 -14.49
N SER A 561 -44.82 -2.36 -13.30
CA SER A 561 -45.77 -3.29 -12.64
C SER A 561 -47.04 -2.63 -12.06
N GLY A 562 -47.18 -1.30 -12.17
CA GLY A 562 -48.42 -0.58 -11.85
C GLY A 562 -49.51 -0.65 -12.93
N VAL A 563 -49.21 -1.23 -14.10
CA VAL A 563 -50.12 -1.23 -15.26
C VAL A 563 -50.42 -2.67 -15.72
N ASN A 564 -51.51 -3.24 -15.19
CA ASN A 564 -52.25 -4.35 -15.78
C ASN A 564 -51.55 -5.70 -16.01
N ASP A 565 -51.16 -6.44 -14.95
CA ASP A 565 -50.90 -7.88 -15.12
C ASP A 565 -51.51 -8.73 -14.00
N ALA A 566 -52.74 -9.20 -14.25
CA ALA A 566 -53.53 -10.01 -13.33
C ALA A 566 -53.31 -11.53 -13.48
N ASN A 567 -52.37 -11.99 -14.33
CA ASN A 567 -52.34 -13.41 -14.75
C ASN A 567 -50.98 -14.11 -14.75
N VAL A 568 -49.96 -13.59 -14.06
CA VAL A 568 -48.68 -14.31 -13.87
C VAL A 568 -48.41 -14.46 -12.37
N GLY A 569 -47.97 -15.65 -11.94
CA GLY A 569 -47.81 -16.03 -10.52
C GLY A 569 -47.12 -14.96 -9.67
N ASN A 570 -47.46 -14.93 -8.37
CA ASN A 570 -47.23 -13.82 -7.45
C ASN A 570 -45.93 -13.01 -7.74
N PRO A 571 -46.01 -11.83 -8.39
CA PRO A 571 -44.86 -11.08 -8.89
C PRO A 571 -43.86 -10.68 -7.80
N LEU A 572 -44.31 -10.63 -6.54
CA LEU A 572 -43.45 -10.41 -5.37
C LEU A 572 -42.45 -11.55 -5.14
N VAL A 573 -42.82 -12.82 -5.35
CA VAL A 573 -41.94 -13.98 -5.11
C VAL A 573 -40.79 -14.02 -6.12
N GLN A 574 -41.08 -13.67 -7.39
CA GLN A 574 -40.04 -13.55 -8.42
C GLN A 574 -39.08 -12.38 -8.12
N LYS A 575 -39.60 -11.24 -7.64
CA LYS A 575 -38.79 -10.09 -7.20
C LYS A 575 -37.88 -10.44 -6.02
N ILE A 576 -38.38 -11.16 -5.01
CA ILE A 576 -37.59 -11.64 -3.85
C ILE A 576 -36.42 -12.52 -4.30
N LYS A 577 -36.68 -13.45 -5.24
CA LYS A 577 -35.64 -14.32 -5.80
C LYS A 577 -34.58 -13.54 -6.57
N TYR A 578 -35.00 -12.59 -7.41
CA TYR A 578 -34.09 -11.77 -8.20
C TYR A 578 -33.22 -10.84 -7.32
N MET A 579 -33.78 -10.25 -6.26
CA MET A 579 -33.01 -9.47 -5.27
C MET A 579 -31.96 -10.32 -4.55
N ASN A 580 -32.28 -11.58 -4.22
CA ASN A 580 -31.31 -12.50 -3.62
C ASN A 580 -30.16 -12.85 -4.56
N GLU A 581 -30.47 -13.09 -5.84
CA GLU A 581 -29.45 -13.33 -6.86
C GLU A 581 -28.51 -12.13 -6.99
N ILE A 582 -29.04 -10.90 -7.07
CA ILE A 582 -28.23 -9.67 -7.14
C ILE A 582 -27.37 -9.50 -5.87
N SER A 583 -27.96 -9.66 -4.69
CA SER A 583 -27.23 -9.56 -3.41
C SER A 583 -26.07 -10.56 -3.36
N SER A 584 -26.29 -11.81 -3.75
CA SER A 584 -25.25 -12.85 -3.78
C SER A 584 -24.11 -12.53 -4.78
N LYS A 585 -24.44 -11.99 -5.96
CA LYS A 585 -23.46 -11.53 -6.95
C LYS A 585 -22.59 -10.41 -6.35
N LEU A 586 -23.18 -9.46 -5.64
CA LEU A 586 -22.47 -8.35 -5.00
C LEU A 586 -21.53 -8.83 -3.88
N THR A 587 -21.97 -9.77 -3.05
CA THR A 587 -21.12 -10.39 -2.03
C THR A 587 -19.93 -11.10 -2.67
N ARG A 588 -20.16 -11.87 -3.73
CA ARG A 588 -19.08 -12.54 -4.45
C ARG A 588 -18.09 -11.56 -5.09
N LEU A 589 -18.57 -10.43 -5.60
CA LEU A 589 -17.70 -9.37 -6.12
C LEU A 589 -16.83 -8.73 -5.03
N ALA A 590 -17.38 -8.50 -3.84
CA ALA A 590 -16.60 -8.01 -2.71
C ALA A 590 -15.45 -8.99 -2.35
N GLU A 591 -15.74 -10.29 -2.33
CA GLU A 591 -14.72 -11.33 -2.10
C GLU A 591 -13.65 -11.39 -3.20
N GLU A 592 -14.03 -11.21 -4.46
CA GLU A 592 -13.09 -11.16 -5.58
C GLU A 592 -12.17 -9.93 -5.47
N CYS A 593 -12.69 -8.77 -5.06
CA CYS A 593 -11.89 -7.57 -4.77
C CYS A 593 -10.88 -7.81 -3.62
N ASP A 594 -11.30 -8.50 -2.56
CA ASP A 594 -10.43 -8.85 -1.44
C ASP A 594 -9.31 -9.80 -1.88
N LEU A 595 -9.64 -10.78 -2.73
CA LEU A 595 -8.66 -11.70 -3.29
C LEU A 595 -7.63 -10.96 -4.17
N ILE A 596 -8.06 -10.02 -5.01
CA ILE A 596 -7.13 -9.17 -5.78
C ILE A 596 -6.20 -8.42 -4.81
N THR A 597 -6.77 -7.74 -3.83
CA THR A 597 -5.99 -6.90 -2.89
C THR A 597 -4.95 -7.73 -2.12
N SER A 598 -5.29 -8.95 -1.72
CA SER A 598 -4.38 -9.88 -1.04
C SER A 598 -3.43 -10.64 -1.97
N SER A 599 -3.70 -10.70 -3.28
CA SER A 599 -2.86 -11.40 -4.27
C SER A 599 -1.75 -10.53 -4.86
N PHE A 600 -1.98 -9.22 -4.97
CA PHE A 600 -1.01 -8.28 -5.53
C PHE A 600 -0.25 -7.56 -4.42
N ILE A 601 0.69 -8.27 -3.79
CA ILE A 601 1.47 -7.83 -2.61
C ILE A 601 2.14 -6.46 -2.79
N GLU A 602 2.55 -6.12 -4.01
CA GLU A 602 3.22 -4.84 -4.30
C GLU A 602 2.26 -3.67 -4.57
N MET A 603 0.96 -3.85 -4.33
CA MET A 603 -0.05 -2.82 -4.54
C MET A 603 0.18 -1.66 -3.55
N ASP A 604 0.24 -0.45 -4.09
CA ASP A 604 0.42 0.75 -3.27
C ASP A 604 -0.85 1.05 -2.46
N SER A 605 -0.69 1.72 -1.31
CA SER A 605 -1.81 2.02 -0.41
C SER A 605 -2.96 2.79 -1.08
N LYS A 606 -2.68 3.66 -2.07
CA LYS A 606 -3.72 4.40 -2.79
C LYS A 606 -4.54 3.47 -3.69
N SER A 607 -3.87 2.55 -4.37
CA SER A 607 -4.53 1.50 -5.15
C SER A 607 -5.37 0.58 -4.25
N VAL A 608 -4.85 0.23 -3.06
CA VAL A 608 -5.61 -0.54 -2.05
C VAL A 608 -6.84 0.22 -1.58
N LYS A 609 -6.74 1.54 -1.33
CA LYS A 609 -7.91 2.38 -0.98
C LYS A 609 -8.99 2.36 -2.06
N VAL A 610 -8.60 2.47 -3.35
CA VAL A 610 -9.56 2.37 -4.47
C VAL A 610 -10.23 1.00 -4.51
N MET A 611 -9.47 -0.08 -4.37
CA MET A 611 -10.02 -1.44 -4.32
C MET A 611 -10.95 -1.63 -3.10
N SER A 612 -10.56 -1.12 -1.94
CA SER A 612 -11.34 -1.19 -0.71
C SER A 612 -12.66 -0.43 -0.84
N SER A 613 -12.67 0.75 -1.47
CA SER A 613 -13.91 1.47 -1.78
C SER A 613 -14.83 0.64 -2.66
N PHE A 614 -14.33 -0.03 -3.71
CA PHE A 614 -15.16 -0.94 -4.52
C PHE A 614 -15.72 -2.10 -3.71
N THR A 615 -14.90 -2.72 -2.86
CA THR A 615 -15.33 -3.80 -1.99
C THR A 615 -16.46 -3.36 -1.07
N VAL A 616 -16.30 -2.22 -0.38
CA VAL A 616 -17.31 -1.71 0.56
C VAL A 616 -18.57 -1.27 -0.19
N SER A 617 -18.46 -0.66 -1.37
CA SER A 617 -19.64 -0.34 -2.19
C SER A 617 -20.43 -1.59 -2.57
N CYS A 618 -19.75 -2.67 -2.97
CA CYS A 618 -20.42 -3.93 -3.31
C CYS A 618 -21.06 -4.57 -2.08
N ALA A 619 -20.33 -4.66 -0.96
CA ALA A 619 -20.84 -5.22 0.29
C ALA A 619 -22.05 -4.43 0.81
N MET A 620 -21.97 -3.09 0.79
CA MET A 620 -23.04 -2.21 1.23
C MET A 620 -24.28 -2.32 0.34
N LEU A 621 -24.13 -2.32 -0.99
CA LEU A 621 -25.27 -2.54 -1.90
C LEU A 621 -25.89 -3.92 -1.69
N GLY A 622 -25.06 -4.97 -1.56
CA GLY A 622 -25.53 -6.33 -1.35
C GLY A 622 -26.33 -6.46 -0.05
N PHE A 623 -25.85 -5.80 1.01
CA PHE A 623 -26.54 -5.68 2.29
C PHE A 623 -27.85 -4.89 2.18
N CYS A 624 -27.86 -3.72 1.54
CA CYS A 624 -29.06 -2.90 1.39
C CYS A 624 -30.16 -3.61 0.60
N ILE A 625 -29.82 -4.30 -0.49
CA ILE A 625 -30.77 -5.10 -1.28
C ILE A 625 -31.34 -6.24 -0.42
N ARG A 626 -30.50 -6.89 0.39
CA ARG A 626 -30.94 -7.94 1.31
C ARG A 626 -31.83 -7.40 2.42
N PHE A 627 -31.52 -6.22 2.95
CA PHE A 627 -32.30 -5.53 3.97
C PHE A 627 -33.69 -5.15 3.44
N THR A 628 -33.75 -4.54 2.25
CA THR A 628 -35.01 -4.27 1.55
C THR A 628 -35.81 -5.55 1.35
N ASN A 629 -35.15 -6.65 0.96
CA ASN A 629 -35.81 -7.94 0.79
C ASN A 629 -36.38 -8.48 2.11
N LEU A 630 -35.64 -8.35 3.23
CA LEU A 630 -36.11 -8.76 4.56
C LEU A 630 -37.37 -7.98 4.98
N MET A 631 -37.38 -6.67 4.74
CA MET A 631 -38.53 -5.83 5.04
C MET A 631 -39.76 -6.23 4.21
N VAL A 632 -39.58 -6.50 2.92
CA VAL A 632 -40.66 -6.96 2.01
C VAL A 632 -41.14 -8.37 2.38
N ASP A 633 -40.25 -9.30 2.71
CA ASP A 633 -40.60 -10.69 3.04
C ASP A 633 -41.35 -10.80 4.39
N SER A 634 -41.00 -9.94 5.36
CA SER A 634 -41.71 -9.82 6.65
C SER A 634 -43.19 -9.42 6.49
N LEU A 635 -43.55 -8.78 5.38
CA LEU A 635 -44.94 -8.41 5.05
C LEU A 635 -45.72 -9.57 4.42
N VAL A 636 -45.04 -10.54 3.80
CA VAL A 636 -45.65 -11.64 3.02
C VAL A 636 -45.76 -12.93 3.85
N SER A 637 -44.82 -13.21 4.75
CA SER A 637 -44.78 -14.45 5.55
C SER A 637 -44.96 -14.21 7.06
N LYS A 638 -45.76 -15.05 7.74
CA LYS A 638 -45.99 -14.96 9.20
C LYS A 638 -44.87 -15.58 10.05
N ASN A 639 -43.96 -16.35 9.44
CA ASN A 639 -42.82 -17.00 10.10
C ASN A 639 -41.55 -16.82 9.23
N PRO A 640 -40.74 -15.78 9.47
CA PRO A 640 -39.59 -15.47 8.64
C PRO A 640 -38.34 -16.23 9.10
N THR A 641 -38.36 -17.55 9.24
CA THR A 641 -37.21 -18.24 9.89
C THR A 641 -37.01 -19.68 9.42
N GLU A 642 -35.88 -19.90 8.73
CA GLU A 642 -34.88 -20.95 9.06
C GLU A 642 -33.65 -20.81 8.11
N ASN A 643 -33.84 -20.52 6.81
CA ASN A 643 -32.71 -20.34 5.84
C ASN A 643 -32.23 -18.89 5.67
N PHE A 644 -32.95 -17.88 6.16
CA PHE A 644 -32.62 -16.47 5.99
C PHE A 644 -31.61 -15.93 7.03
N GLY A 645 -31.60 -16.49 8.24
CA GLY A 645 -30.82 -15.99 9.38
C GLY A 645 -29.31 -16.07 9.16
N ASP A 646 -28.82 -17.20 8.64
CA ASP A 646 -27.38 -17.45 8.46
C ASP A 646 -26.78 -16.51 7.39
N SER A 647 -27.46 -16.35 6.25
CA SER A 647 -26.99 -15.47 5.16
C SER A 647 -27.05 -13.99 5.53
N TRP A 648 -28.10 -13.56 6.23
CA TRP A 648 -28.22 -12.17 6.71
C TRP A 648 -27.12 -11.83 7.72
N TYR A 649 -26.89 -12.72 8.68
CA TYR A 649 -25.81 -12.58 9.67
C TYR A 649 -24.44 -12.41 9.02
N ILE A 650 -24.11 -13.25 8.03
CA ILE A 650 -22.82 -13.18 7.32
C ILE A 650 -22.62 -11.80 6.68
N LEU A 651 -23.64 -11.22 6.05
CA LEU A 651 -23.55 -9.92 5.37
C LEU A 651 -23.39 -8.76 6.35
N VAL A 652 -24.18 -8.73 7.43
CA VAL A 652 -24.09 -7.64 8.42
C VAL A 652 -22.74 -7.69 9.13
N HIS A 653 -22.29 -8.89 9.48
CA HIS A 653 -21.01 -9.10 10.15
C HIS A 653 -19.81 -8.77 9.24
N ASP A 654 -19.88 -9.15 7.95
CA ASP A 654 -18.87 -8.77 6.96
C ASP A 654 -18.77 -7.23 6.83
N LEU A 655 -19.89 -6.55 6.64
CA LEU A 655 -19.93 -5.08 6.53
C LEU A 655 -19.47 -4.39 7.83
N ALA A 656 -19.96 -4.83 8.98
CA ALA A 656 -19.57 -4.28 10.28
C ALA A 656 -18.06 -4.45 10.53
N LYS A 657 -17.48 -5.60 10.16
CA LYS A 657 -16.03 -5.84 10.24
C LYS A 657 -15.23 -4.95 9.27
N ARG A 658 -15.73 -4.68 8.07
CA ARG A 658 -15.08 -3.75 7.13
C ARG A 658 -15.06 -2.32 7.65
N LEU A 659 -16.10 -1.92 8.40
CA LEU A 659 -16.22 -0.59 8.96
C LEU A 659 -15.60 -0.45 10.36
N CYS A 660 -15.35 -1.53 11.11
CA CYS A 660 -15.02 -1.43 12.55
C CYS A 660 -13.76 -0.60 12.88
N TYR A 661 -12.79 -0.56 11.96
CA TYR A 661 -11.55 0.20 12.14
C TYR A 661 -11.62 1.63 11.61
N THR A 662 -12.62 1.94 10.79
CA THR A 662 -12.74 3.25 10.12
C THR A 662 -13.89 4.06 10.70
N ASP A 663 -15.00 3.41 11.04
CA ASP A 663 -16.14 3.99 11.74
C ASP A 663 -16.73 3.00 12.75
N SER A 664 -16.29 3.18 14.00
CA SER A 664 -16.74 2.33 15.10
C SER A 664 -18.21 2.54 15.45
N GLU A 665 -18.80 3.71 15.17
CA GLU A 665 -20.19 4.02 15.52
C GLU A 665 -21.16 3.34 14.57
N THR A 666 -20.97 3.46 13.25
CA THR A 666 -21.77 2.71 12.28
C THR A 666 -21.60 1.21 12.46
N SER A 667 -20.37 0.75 12.75
CA SER A 667 -20.13 -0.67 13.02
C SER A 667 -20.93 -1.18 14.24
N LYS A 668 -20.96 -0.42 15.35
CA LYS A 668 -21.79 -0.75 16.52
C LYS A 668 -23.27 -0.77 16.19
N TYR A 669 -23.74 0.17 15.37
CA TYR A 669 -25.14 0.22 14.93
C TYR A 669 -25.51 -0.99 14.07
N LEU A 670 -24.70 -1.35 13.06
CA LEU A 670 -24.94 -2.56 12.27
C LEU A 670 -25.01 -3.81 13.15
N MET A 671 -24.13 -3.89 14.15
CA MET A 671 -24.15 -4.98 15.12
C MET A 671 -25.36 -4.94 16.07
N SER A 672 -25.97 -3.78 16.32
CA SER A 672 -27.21 -3.69 17.11
C SER A 672 -28.43 -4.17 16.32
N ILE A 673 -28.47 -3.95 15.00
CA ILE A 673 -29.50 -4.53 14.12
C ILE A 673 -29.57 -6.05 14.29
N LEU A 674 -28.41 -6.74 14.38
CA LEU A 674 -28.39 -8.19 14.60
C LEU A 674 -29.04 -8.62 15.92
N LYS A 675 -28.91 -7.80 16.97
CA LYS A 675 -29.52 -8.09 18.29
C LYS A 675 -31.03 -7.98 18.24
N ASP A 676 -31.57 -7.01 17.50
CA ASP A 676 -33.00 -6.76 17.38
C ASP A 676 -33.74 -7.90 16.66
N TYR A 677 -33.07 -8.64 15.77
CA TYR A 677 -33.64 -9.79 15.05
C TYR A 677 -33.41 -11.15 15.75
N GLY A 678 -32.98 -11.16 17.02
CA GLY A 678 -32.97 -12.36 17.85
C GLY A 678 -31.90 -13.41 17.51
N VAL A 679 -30.89 -13.07 16.70
CA VAL A 679 -29.78 -13.97 16.38
C VAL A 679 -28.79 -14.00 17.56
N TYR A 680 -29.13 -14.75 18.63
CA TYR A 680 -28.21 -15.10 19.70
C TYR A 680 -27.63 -16.50 19.47
N GLY A 681 -26.30 -16.65 19.49
CA GLY A 681 -25.69 -17.96 19.74
C GLY A 681 -24.34 -18.22 19.05
N SER A 682 -23.31 -18.37 19.89
CA SER A 682 -22.20 -19.36 19.82
C SER A 682 -21.33 -19.56 18.56
N SER A 683 -21.60 -18.93 17.43
CA SER A 683 -20.80 -19.05 16.18
C SER A 683 -19.98 -17.78 15.85
N LEU A 684 -19.93 -16.82 16.79
CA LEU A 684 -19.22 -15.54 16.68
C LEU A 684 -17.71 -15.67 16.37
N HIS A 685 -17.15 -16.87 16.49
CA HIS A 685 -15.77 -17.23 16.25
C HIS A 685 -15.56 -18.02 14.95
N LEU A 686 -16.41 -17.95 13.91
CA LEU A 686 -16.31 -18.86 12.74
C LEU A 686 -16.04 -18.21 11.38
N LEU A 687 -16.05 -16.87 11.26
CA LEU A 687 -15.66 -16.23 10.00
C LEU A 687 -14.17 -15.86 9.99
N PRO A 688 -13.39 -16.31 8.98
CA PRO A 688 -11.99 -15.91 8.80
C PRO A 688 -11.84 -14.40 8.91
N ARG A 689 -10.84 -13.94 9.66
CA ARG A 689 -10.40 -12.54 9.58
C ARG A 689 -9.84 -12.35 8.17
N PHE A 690 -10.53 -11.64 7.29
CA PHE A 690 -9.83 -10.82 6.31
C PHE A 690 -9.16 -9.68 7.08
N GLN A 691 -8.06 -10.02 7.77
CA GLN A 691 -7.25 -9.09 8.52
C GLN A 691 -6.46 -8.30 7.47
N PHE A 692 -7.04 -7.23 6.95
CA PHE A 692 -6.25 -6.24 6.25
C PHE A 692 -5.39 -5.54 7.31
N SER A 693 -4.13 -5.96 7.42
CA SER A 693 -3.06 -5.22 8.08
C SER A 693 -2.73 -3.97 7.25
N LYS A 694 -3.66 -3.02 7.23
CA LYS A 694 -3.47 -1.60 6.93
C LYS A 694 -4.76 -0.86 7.22
N VAL A 695 -4.88 -0.50 8.50
CA VAL A 695 -5.61 0.64 9.07
C VAL A 695 -6.34 1.51 8.04
N GLY A 696 -7.67 1.61 8.16
CA GLY A 696 -8.45 2.76 7.66
C GLY A 696 -8.46 3.02 6.14
N CYS A 697 -8.46 2.00 5.29
CA CYS A 697 -8.34 2.17 3.82
C CYS A 697 -9.64 2.56 3.07
N ILE A 698 -10.65 3.16 3.74
CA ILE A 698 -11.87 3.62 3.06
C ILE A 698 -11.76 5.13 2.85
N SER A 699 -11.99 5.60 1.61
CA SER A 699 -12.00 7.04 1.31
C SER A 699 -13.08 7.78 2.11
N GLY A 700 -12.80 9.01 2.55
CA GLY A 700 -13.77 9.86 3.27
C GLY A 700 -15.13 9.98 2.57
N ASP A 701 -15.12 10.11 1.24
CA ASP A 701 -16.33 10.13 0.39
C ASP A 701 -17.24 8.90 0.62
N MET A 702 -16.62 7.72 0.75
CA MET A 702 -17.35 6.46 0.91
C MET A 702 -17.86 6.29 2.35
N LEU A 703 -17.12 6.79 3.34
CA LEU A 703 -17.60 6.82 4.73
C LEU A 703 -18.83 7.72 4.88
N ALA A 704 -18.80 8.89 4.26
CA ALA A 704 -19.95 9.80 4.26
C ALA A 704 -21.18 9.16 3.61
N VAL A 705 -20.98 8.43 2.49
CA VAL A 705 -22.05 7.63 1.88
C VAL A 705 -22.53 6.52 2.83
N CYS A 706 -21.63 5.81 3.52
CA CYS A 706 -22.02 4.81 4.52
C CYS A 706 -22.89 5.41 5.64
N HIS A 707 -22.50 6.57 6.19
CA HIS A 707 -23.29 7.26 7.22
C HIS A 707 -24.67 7.63 6.70
N TYR A 708 -24.75 8.26 5.51
CA TYR A 708 -26.01 8.62 4.87
C TYR A 708 -26.93 7.41 4.70
N ILE A 709 -26.40 6.29 4.19
CA ILE A 709 -27.18 5.06 4.00
C ILE A 709 -27.71 4.54 5.34
N VAL A 710 -26.89 4.55 6.39
CA VAL A 710 -27.27 4.08 7.72
C VAL A 710 -28.36 4.97 8.34
N GLU A 711 -28.26 6.29 8.17
CA GLU A 711 -29.30 7.24 8.58
C GLU A 711 -30.62 6.98 7.84
N GLU A 712 -30.58 6.79 6.52
CA GLU A 712 -31.77 6.45 5.71
C GLU A 712 -32.38 5.11 6.15
N MET A 713 -31.55 4.12 6.50
CA MET A 713 -32.01 2.84 7.04
C MET A 713 -32.74 2.99 8.38
N ILE A 714 -32.20 3.82 9.29
CA ILE A 714 -32.84 4.12 10.57
C ILE A 714 -34.22 4.74 10.33
N GLN A 715 -34.31 5.70 9.41
CA GLN A 715 -35.57 6.33 9.05
C GLN A 715 -36.57 5.34 8.47
N LEU A 716 -36.14 4.47 7.56
CA LEU A 716 -37.00 3.45 6.94
C LEU A 716 -37.52 2.44 7.98
N LYS A 717 -36.65 1.97 8.89
CA LYS A 717 -37.03 1.07 9.99
C LYS A 717 -38.05 1.73 10.91
N ASN A 718 -37.84 2.98 11.31
CA ASN A 718 -38.77 3.71 12.19
C ASN A 718 -40.14 3.92 11.54
N LYS A 719 -40.18 4.23 10.23
CA LYS A 719 -41.44 4.33 9.46
C LYS A 719 -42.21 3.01 9.43
N SER A 720 -41.51 1.88 9.27
CA SER A 720 -42.14 0.56 9.22
C SER A 720 -42.70 0.07 10.56
N GLN A 721 -42.07 0.42 11.69
CA GLN A 721 -42.50 -0.01 13.03
C GLN A 721 -43.73 0.75 13.57
N GLY A 722 -44.04 1.93 13.01
CA GLY A 722 -45.18 2.76 13.43
C GLY A 722 -46.53 2.38 12.83
N VAL A 723 -46.61 1.35 11.98
CA VAL A 723 -47.76 1.13 11.08
C VAL A 723 -48.33 -0.29 11.21
N HIS A 724 -49.44 -0.43 11.93
CA HIS A 724 -50.11 -1.72 12.20
C HIS A 724 -51.32 -2.04 11.27
N ASN A 725 -51.54 -1.31 10.17
CA ASN A 725 -52.70 -1.50 9.30
C ASN A 725 -52.37 -2.27 8.00
N LYS A 726 -53.19 -3.26 7.64
CA LYS A 726 -53.02 -4.11 6.43
C LYS A 726 -53.01 -3.35 5.09
N ASP A 727 -53.57 -2.13 5.04
CA ASP A 727 -53.65 -1.31 3.83
C ASP A 727 -52.35 -0.55 3.47
N THR A 728 -51.27 -0.73 4.25
CA THR A 728 -49.99 -0.01 4.07
C THR A 728 -48.86 -0.84 3.45
N THR A 729 -49.14 -2.10 3.10
CA THR A 729 -48.21 -2.99 2.38
C THR A 729 -47.64 -2.43 1.07
N PRO A 730 -48.38 -1.70 0.21
CA PRO A 730 -47.79 -1.08 -0.98
C PRO A 730 -46.87 0.10 -0.66
N GLN A 731 -47.20 0.89 0.37
CA GLN A 731 -46.41 2.07 0.77
C GLN A 731 -45.02 1.67 1.30
N VAL A 732 -44.92 0.61 2.11
CA VAL A 732 -43.63 0.12 2.62
C VAL A 732 -42.77 -0.43 1.48
N SER A 733 -43.39 -1.06 0.47
CA SER A 733 -42.66 -1.51 -0.72
C SER A 733 -42.13 -0.32 -1.53
N GLU A 734 -42.91 0.74 -1.73
CA GLU A 734 -42.45 1.96 -2.41
C GLU A 734 -41.30 2.64 -1.64
N ASP A 735 -41.44 2.80 -0.32
CA ASP A 735 -40.40 3.38 0.54
C ASP A 735 -39.08 2.57 0.50
N CYS A 736 -39.17 1.24 0.41
CA CYS A 736 -37.99 0.38 0.29
C CYS A 736 -37.28 0.52 -1.07
N MET A 737 -38.03 0.78 -2.15
CA MET A 737 -37.45 0.99 -3.47
C MET A 737 -36.88 2.41 -3.60
N GLU A 738 -37.53 3.39 -2.99
CA GLU A 738 -37.03 4.76 -2.83
C GLU A 738 -35.68 4.77 -2.11
N PHE A 739 -35.57 3.99 -1.03
CA PHE A 739 -34.34 3.77 -0.30
C PHE A 739 -33.23 3.20 -1.20
N LEU A 740 -33.49 2.12 -1.95
CA LEU A 740 -32.51 1.56 -2.88
C LEU A 740 -32.09 2.57 -3.96
N ARG A 741 -33.03 3.38 -4.45
CA ARG A 741 -32.73 4.45 -5.42
C ARG A 741 -31.78 5.48 -4.83
N ASN A 742 -32.06 5.95 -3.62
CA ASN A 742 -31.23 6.95 -2.93
C ASN A 742 -29.81 6.44 -2.70
N ILE A 743 -29.65 5.17 -2.30
CA ILE A 743 -28.35 4.52 -2.13
C ILE A 743 -27.57 4.48 -3.43
N VAL A 744 -28.19 3.98 -4.50
CA VAL A 744 -27.49 3.85 -5.78
C VAL A 744 -27.14 5.24 -6.32
N ALA A 745 -28.04 6.22 -6.21
CA ALA A 745 -27.76 7.60 -6.56
C ALA A 745 -26.56 8.16 -5.76
N ALA A 746 -26.50 7.92 -4.45
CA ALA A 746 -25.37 8.34 -3.61
C ALA A 746 -24.05 7.69 -4.07
N LEU A 747 -24.06 6.40 -4.41
CA LEU A 747 -22.88 5.67 -4.89
C LEU A 747 -22.42 6.11 -6.29
N THR A 748 -23.35 6.51 -7.17
CA THR A 748 -23.00 7.04 -8.50
C THR A 748 -22.34 8.42 -8.46
N ARG A 749 -22.44 9.13 -7.34
CA ARG A 749 -21.70 10.40 -7.12
C ARG A 749 -20.21 10.17 -6.89
N ILE A 750 -19.82 8.96 -6.45
CA ILE A 750 -18.41 8.59 -6.35
C ILE A 750 -17.93 8.22 -7.75
N ASN A 751 -17.02 9.05 -8.30
CA ASN A 751 -16.42 8.76 -9.59
C ASN A 751 -15.75 7.39 -9.57
N PHE A 752 -15.99 6.59 -10.61
CA PHE A 752 -15.25 5.36 -10.80
C PHE A 752 -13.77 5.68 -11.06
N ARG A 753 -12.88 5.13 -10.23
CA ARG A 753 -11.43 5.38 -10.29
C ARG A 753 -10.69 4.11 -10.71
N ILE A 754 -9.62 4.25 -11.49
CA ILE A 754 -8.68 3.14 -11.74
C ILE A 754 -7.54 3.17 -10.71
N PRO A 755 -7.17 2.03 -10.09
CA PRO A 755 -6.00 1.97 -9.22
C PRO A 755 -4.72 2.37 -9.95
N LYS A 756 -3.82 3.12 -9.30
CA LYS A 756 -2.52 3.50 -9.89
C LYS A 756 -1.70 2.27 -10.32
N TYR A 757 -1.86 1.16 -9.60
CA TYR A 757 -1.26 -0.14 -9.88
C TYR A 757 -1.67 -0.70 -11.25
N PHE A 758 -2.82 -0.30 -11.81
CA PHE A 758 -3.25 -0.68 -13.16
C PHE A 758 -2.23 -0.31 -14.25
N PHE A 759 -1.48 0.78 -14.05
CA PHE A 759 -0.46 1.20 -15.00
C PHE A 759 0.91 0.57 -14.74
N ARG A 760 1.01 -0.39 -13.81
CA ARG A 760 2.22 -1.17 -13.55
C ARG A 760 2.19 -2.42 -14.42
N VAL A 761 3.00 -2.39 -15.48
CA VAL A 761 3.06 -3.47 -16.50
C VAL A 761 4.23 -4.43 -16.22
N ARG A 762 4.58 -4.63 -14.95
CA ARG A 762 5.68 -5.53 -14.53
C ARG A 762 5.12 -6.92 -14.19
N PRO A 763 5.92 -8.00 -14.32
CA PRO A 763 5.51 -9.33 -13.88
C PRO A 763 5.08 -9.34 -12.41
N CYS A 764 3.98 -10.02 -12.10
CA CYS A 764 3.43 -10.08 -10.75
C CYS A 764 4.21 -11.08 -9.88
N ILE A 765 4.25 -10.83 -8.57
CA ILE A 765 4.73 -11.81 -7.59
C ILE A 765 3.75 -12.97 -7.56
N GLY A 766 4.27 -14.20 -7.54
CA GLY A 766 3.45 -15.40 -7.47
C GLY A 766 4.28 -16.64 -7.19
N SER A 767 3.61 -17.77 -7.14
CA SER A 767 4.20 -19.06 -6.82
C SER A 767 4.15 -20.02 -8.01
N VAL A 768 5.15 -20.88 -8.09
CA VAL A 768 5.21 -22.02 -9.01
C VAL A 768 5.30 -23.28 -8.18
N LEU A 769 4.35 -24.19 -8.39
CA LEU A 769 4.35 -25.50 -7.75
C LEU A 769 4.92 -26.54 -8.71
N ILE A 770 6.00 -27.18 -8.29
CA ILE A 770 6.62 -28.30 -8.98
C ILE A 770 6.32 -29.55 -8.16
N SER A 771 5.79 -30.58 -8.80
CA SER A 771 5.48 -31.86 -8.13
C SER A 771 6.18 -33.01 -8.84
N SER A 772 6.51 -34.04 -8.07
CA SER A 772 7.08 -35.30 -8.56
C SER A 772 6.54 -36.47 -7.73
N GLY A 773 6.39 -37.64 -8.35
CA GLY A 773 5.95 -38.84 -7.62
C GLY A 773 7.07 -39.35 -6.72
N ALA A 774 6.73 -39.79 -5.50
CA ALA A 774 7.70 -40.24 -4.49
C ALA A 774 8.63 -41.39 -4.96
N GLY A 775 8.28 -42.11 -6.05
CA GLY A 775 9.06 -43.21 -6.62
C GLY A 775 9.56 -43.04 -8.06
N SER A 776 9.33 -41.91 -8.75
CA SER A 776 9.65 -41.77 -10.18
C SER A 776 10.85 -40.85 -10.46
N ARG A 777 11.91 -41.36 -11.09
CA ARG A 777 13.04 -40.54 -11.60
C ARG A 777 12.71 -39.71 -12.86
N LYS A 778 11.55 -39.92 -13.50
CA LYS A 778 11.11 -39.17 -14.69
C LYS A 778 10.08 -38.10 -14.32
N GLN A 779 10.31 -36.86 -14.74
CA GLN A 779 9.49 -35.67 -14.45
C GLN A 779 8.11 -35.64 -15.13
N SER A 780 7.72 -36.63 -15.95
CA SER A 780 6.69 -36.40 -16.97
C SER A 780 5.32 -37.04 -16.75
N ALA A 781 5.11 -37.94 -15.76
CA ALA A 781 3.76 -38.46 -15.48
C ALA A 781 3.59 -38.96 -14.04
N LEU A 782 2.64 -38.38 -13.30
CA LEU A 782 2.17 -38.93 -12.02
C LEU A 782 1.21 -40.08 -12.31
N LEU A 783 1.59 -41.31 -11.95
CA LEU A 783 0.81 -42.53 -12.16
C LEU A 783 0.42 -43.14 -10.81
N VAL A 784 -0.85 -43.51 -10.65
CA VAL A 784 -1.38 -44.17 -9.46
C VAL A 784 -2.25 -45.36 -9.88
N SER A 785 -2.17 -46.45 -9.12
CA SER A 785 -3.04 -47.61 -9.34
C SER A 785 -4.44 -47.34 -8.75
N PRO A 786 -5.52 -47.89 -9.32
CA PRO A 786 -6.86 -47.79 -8.74
C PRO A 786 -6.85 -48.25 -7.27
N GLY A 787 -7.59 -47.56 -6.40
CA GLY A 787 -7.66 -47.90 -4.97
C GLY A 787 -6.44 -47.50 -4.14
N SER A 788 -5.48 -46.74 -4.69
CA SER A 788 -4.27 -46.30 -3.98
C SER A 788 -4.22 -44.78 -3.76
N GLU A 789 -3.55 -44.34 -2.70
CA GLU A 789 -3.23 -42.94 -2.46
C GLU A 789 -2.10 -42.43 -3.37
N LEU A 790 -2.10 -41.13 -3.67
CA LEU A 790 -1.07 -40.46 -4.46
C LEU A 790 -0.05 -39.75 -3.56
N ALA A 791 1.17 -40.28 -3.51
CA ALA A 791 2.30 -39.67 -2.80
C ALA A 791 3.09 -38.68 -3.67
N LEU A 792 3.13 -37.41 -3.26
CA LEU A 792 3.77 -36.30 -3.96
C LEU A 792 4.94 -35.71 -3.17
N ASN A 793 6.07 -35.52 -3.85
CA ASN A 793 7.16 -34.63 -3.44
C ASN A 793 6.93 -33.27 -4.09
N LEU A 794 6.82 -32.23 -3.28
CA LEU A 794 6.42 -30.88 -3.69
C LEU A 794 7.58 -29.89 -3.47
N CYS A 795 7.75 -29.01 -4.44
CA CYS A 795 8.64 -27.86 -4.36
C CYS A 795 7.85 -26.61 -4.76
N ILE A 796 7.76 -25.64 -3.85
CA ILE A 796 7.20 -24.34 -4.16
C ILE A 796 8.34 -23.35 -4.40
N GLN A 797 8.25 -22.59 -5.49
CA GLN A 797 9.19 -21.52 -5.81
C GLN A 797 8.43 -20.22 -6.03
N LEU A 798 8.80 -19.18 -5.29
CA LEU A 798 8.29 -17.84 -5.50
C LEU A 798 9.07 -17.14 -6.61
N LYS A 799 8.36 -16.45 -7.50
CA LYS A 799 8.93 -15.69 -8.62
C LYS A 799 8.66 -14.21 -8.48
N ASN A 800 9.52 -13.40 -9.10
CA ASN A 800 9.44 -11.95 -9.19
C ASN A 800 9.50 -11.21 -7.83
N ILE A 801 10.04 -11.84 -6.78
CA ILE A 801 10.22 -11.19 -5.47
C ILE A 801 11.36 -10.16 -5.56
N PRO A 802 11.12 -8.90 -5.16
CA PRO A 802 12.19 -7.92 -4.94
C PRO A 802 13.08 -8.34 -3.76
N SER A 803 14.39 -8.13 -3.88
CA SER A 803 15.44 -8.51 -2.91
C SER A 803 15.17 -8.10 -1.46
N ASP A 804 14.37 -7.05 -1.25
CA ASP A 804 14.22 -6.36 0.04
C ASP A 804 12.84 -6.52 0.70
N THR A 805 11.88 -7.26 0.10
CA THR A 805 10.46 -6.99 0.38
C THR A 805 9.70 -7.92 1.32
N CYS A 806 10.15 -9.14 1.61
CA CYS A 806 9.45 -10.00 2.58
C CYS A 806 10.36 -11.10 3.14
N SER A 807 10.49 -11.19 4.47
CA SER A 807 11.02 -12.39 5.13
C SER A 807 9.85 -13.33 5.46
N PHE A 808 9.55 -14.28 4.59
CA PHE A 808 8.57 -15.34 4.89
C PHE A 808 9.28 -16.57 5.47
N SER A 809 8.77 -17.08 6.59
CA SER A 809 9.27 -18.28 7.26
C SER A 809 8.57 -19.56 6.80
N LYS A 810 7.29 -19.44 6.43
CA LYS A 810 6.42 -20.55 6.00
C LYS A 810 5.50 -20.12 4.85
N ILE A 811 5.31 -21.01 3.89
CA ILE A 811 4.29 -20.89 2.84
C ILE A 811 3.30 -22.05 3.00
N TYR A 812 2.01 -21.75 2.98
CA TYR A 812 0.94 -22.73 3.04
C TYR A 812 0.35 -22.96 1.66
N CYS A 813 -0.08 -24.19 1.38
CA CYS A 813 -0.68 -24.56 0.11
C CYS A 813 -1.83 -25.53 0.34
N ILE A 814 -2.91 -25.37 -0.42
CA ILE A 814 -4.01 -26.33 -0.53
C ILE A 814 -3.93 -26.99 -1.90
N LEU A 815 -4.04 -28.31 -1.93
CA LEU A 815 -4.23 -29.13 -3.12
C LEU A 815 -5.66 -29.65 -3.13
N TYR A 816 -6.32 -29.55 -4.28
CA TYR A 816 -7.73 -29.88 -4.44
C TYR A 816 -7.99 -30.66 -5.72
N CYS A 817 -8.74 -31.75 -5.62
CA CYS A 817 -9.14 -32.54 -6.78
C CYS A 817 -10.57 -33.08 -6.62
N LYS A 818 -11.24 -33.26 -7.76
CA LYS A 818 -12.59 -33.82 -7.89
C LYS A 818 -12.65 -34.79 -9.05
N THR A 819 -13.55 -35.77 -8.96
CA THR A 819 -13.81 -36.74 -10.04
C THR A 819 -14.30 -36.07 -11.33
N SER A 820 -14.93 -34.88 -11.24
CA SER A 820 -15.34 -34.07 -12.39
C SER A 820 -14.20 -33.37 -13.13
N PHE A 821 -12.98 -33.34 -12.59
CA PHE A 821 -11.82 -32.69 -13.22
C PHE A 821 -11.11 -33.58 -14.25
N LEU A 822 -11.87 -34.38 -15.00
CA LEU A 822 -11.35 -35.28 -16.03
C LEU A 822 -10.69 -34.48 -17.16
N ALA A 823 -9.39 -34.67 -17.36
CA ALA A 823 -8.63 -34.01 -18.41
C ALA A 823 -8.89 -34.68 -19.77
N ASN A 824 -9.47 -33.95 -20.72
CA ASN A 824 -9.67 -34.42 -22.09
C ASN A 824 -8.32 -34.74 -22.78
N ARG A 825 -8.22 -35.92 -23.40
CA ARG A 825 -6.99 -36.45 -24.04
C ARG A 825 -6.52 -35.69 -25.29
N SER A 826 -7.26 -34.70 -25.80
CA SER A 826 -7.00 -34.07 -27.11
C SER A 826 -6.04 -32.87 -27.11
N LEU A 827 -5.57 -32.39 -25.95
CA LEU A 827 -4.69 -31.19 -25.88
C LEU A 827 -3.22 -31.54 -25.57
N ALA A 828 -2.70 -32.61 -26.19
CA ALA A 828 -1.33 -33.08 -25.97
C ALA A 828 -0.29 -32.49 -26.95
N SER A 829 -0.68 -31.58 -27.86
CA SER A 829 0.27 -30.91 -28.76
C SER A 829 0.56 -29.48 -28.29
N CYS A 830 1.81 -29.25 -27.89
CA CYS A 830 2.48 -27.95 -27.72
C CYS A 830 1.90 -26.93 -26.73
N GLY A 831 2.59 -26.76 -25.60
CA GLY A 831 3.03 -25.43 -25.14
C GLY A 831 1.98 -24.38 -24.74
N GLU A 832 0.71 -24.72 -24.57
CA GLU A 832 -0.28 -23.75 -24.11
C GLU A 832 -0.09 -23.41 -22.61
N MET A 833 0.70 -22.36 -22.37
CA MET A 833 0.69 -21.61 -21.11
C MET A 833 -0.67 -20.91 -20.95
N GLN A 834 -1.75 -21.65 -20.66
CA GLN A 834 -3.02 -21.05 -20.22
C GLN A 834 -2.94 -20.62 -18.75
N ALA A 835 -2.02 -19.69 -18.46
CA ALA A 835 -1.92 -18.93 -17.22
C ALA A 835 -2.74 -17.62 -17.30
N GLY A 836 -3.85 -17.64 -18.05
CA GLY A 836 -4.75 -16.51 -18.22
C GLY A 836 -5.96 -16.56 -17.28
N TYR A 837 -6.50 -15.38 -17.00
CA TYR A 837 -7.77 -15.14 -16.33
C TYR A 837 -8.92 -15.93 -17.01
N GLN A 838 -9.70 -16.67 -16.23
CA GLN A 838 -10.99 -17.26 -16.62
C GLN A 838 -11.93 -17.17 -15.42
N SER A 839 -13.17 -16.71 -15.61
CA SER A 839 -14.11 -16.50 -14.49
C SER A 839 -14.30 -17.74 -13.62
N SER A 840 -14.39 -18.94 -14.22
CA SER A 840 -14.51 -20.20 -13.48
C SER A 840 -13.26 -20.58 -12.66
N LYS A 841 -12.06 -20.14 -13.08
CA LYS A 841 -10.82 -20.34 -12.31
C LYS A 841 -10.73 -19.42 -11.10
N VAL A 842 -11.29 -18.21 -11.20
CA VAL A 842 -11.29 -17.24 -10.09
C VAL A 842 -12.22 -17.67 -8.97
N ASP A 843 -13.40 -18.18 -9.30
CA ASP A 843 -14.33 -18.69 -8.30
C ASP A 843 -13.69 -19.80 -7.44
N MET A 844 -13.03 -20.75 -8.11
CA MET A 844 -12.26 -21.78 -7.42
C MET A 844 -11.12 -21.20 -6.58
N MET A 845 -10.43 -20.16 -7.07
CA MET A 845 -9.34 -19.51 -6.32
C MET A 845 -9.85 -18.83 -5.05
N ILE A 846 -11.01 -18.17 -5.09
CA ILE A 846 -11.65 -17.57 -3.91
C ILE A 846 -11.94 -18.65 -2.88
N ASP A 847 -12.54 -19.77 -3.31
CA ASP A 847 -12.95 -20.83 -2.39
C ASP A 847 -11.73 -21.54 -1.78
N LEU A 848 -10.70 -21.84 -2.58
CA LEU A 848 -9.44 -22.40 -2.09
C LEU A 848 -8.69 -21.44 -1.16
N SER A 849 -8.71 -20.14 -1.46
CA SER A 849 -8.10 -19.11 -0.61
C SER A 849 -8.76 -19.06 0.77
N LYS A 850 -10.11 -19.05 0.82
CA LYS A 850 -10.86 -19.09 2.09
C LYS A 850 -10.58 -20.36 2.89
N LYS A 851 -10.58 -21.53 2.23
CA LYS A 851 -10.26 -22.82 2.87
C LYS A 851 -8.84 -22.83 3.44
N LEU A 852 -7.87 -22.29 2.70
CA LEU A 852 -6.48 -22.19 3.14
C LEU A 852 -6.32 -21.22 4.32
N GLN A 853 -6.96 -20.05 4.25
CA GLN A 853 -6.95 -19.06 5.33
C GLN A 853 -7.54 -19.64 6.62
N TYR A 854 -8.70 -20.31 6.53
CA TYR A 854 -9.33 -20.96 7.69
C TYR A 854 -8.40 -22.01 8.33
N TYR A 855 -7.73 -22.83 7.51
CA TYR A 855 -6.76 -23.82 8.00
C TYR A 855 -5.59 -23.17 8.74
N VAL A 856 -5.03 -22.09 8.19
CA VAL A 856 -3.91 -21.35 8.80
C VAL A 856 -4.32 -20.73 10.13
N MET A 857 -5.52 -20.13 10.20
CA MET A 857 -6.06 -19.53 11.44
C MET A 857 -6.42 -20.58 12.51
N LYS A 858 -6.82 -21.78 12.10
CA LYS A 858 -7.04 -22.90 13.03
C LYS A 858 -5.72 -23.37 13.66
N GLN A 859 -4.63 -23.40 12.90
CA GLN A 859 -3.31 -23.79 13.42
C GLN A 859 -2.72 -22.77 14.40
N THR A 860 -3.07 -21.48 14.30
CA THR A 860 -2.62 -20.43 15.23
C THR A 860 -3.44 -20.36 16.52
N GLY A 861 -4.42 -21.25 16.71
CA GLY A 861 -5.20 -21.38 17.94
C GLY A 861 -6.39 -20.43 18.07
N GLU A 862 -6.79 -19.73 16.99
CA GLU A 862 -7.86 -18.72 17.05
C GLU A 862 -9.28 -19.30 16.84
N PHE A 863 -9.44 -20.59 16.46
CA PHE A 863 -10.73 -21.18 16.09
C PHE A 863 -10.93 -22.59 16.67
N SER A 864 -12.12 -22.88 17.21
CA SER A 864 -12.55 -24.23 17.62
C SER A 864 -13.49 -24.87 16.57
N ASN A 865 -13.55 -26.20 16.59
CA ASN A 865 -14.03 -27.10 15.53
C ASN A 865 -15.32 -26.69 14.80
N CYS A 866 -15.26 -26.72 13.46
CA CYS A 866 -16.41 -26.98 12.60
C CYS A 866 -16.19 -28.35 11.91
N GLY A 867 -17.22 -29.18 11.87
CA GLY A 867 -17.17 -30.51 11.26
C GLY A 867 -16.99 -30.41 9.75
N ASN A 868 -16.07 -31.23 9.21
CA ASN A 868 -15.92 -31.38 7.76
C ASN A 868 -17.14 -32.12 7.21
N LEU A 869 -18.01 -31.42 6.49
CA LEU A 869 -18.89 -32.05 5.49
C LEU A 869 -18.03 -32.32 4.24
N GLN A 870 -17.20 -33.37 4.30
CA GLN A 870 -16.60 -33.93 3.09
C GLN A 870 -17.71 -34.68 2.35
N SER A 871 -17.98 -34.32 1.09
CA SER A 871 -18.72 -35.20 0.19
C SER A 871 -17.76 -36.21 -0.40
N ASP A 872 -18.24 -37.43 -0.69
CA ASP A 872 -17.44 -38.57 -1.16
C ASP A 872 -16.66 -38.31 -2.48
N ASP A 873 -16.90 -37.19 -3.17
CA ASP A 873 -16.34 -36.83 -4.48
C ASP A 873 -15.19 -35.79 -4.43
N GLU A 874 -14.84 -35.26 -3.25
CA GLU A 874 -13.86 -34.16 -3.10
C GLU A 874 -12.65 -34.55 -2.26
N VAL A 875 -11.44 -34.28 -2.77
CA VAL A 875 -10.19 -34.58 -2.06
C VAL A 875 -9.39 -33.30 -1.87
N GLU A 876 -9.00 -33.05 -0.63
CA GLU A 876 -8.23 -31.89 -0.20
C GLU A 876 -7.01 -32.29 0.63
N ALA A 877 -5.89 -31.63 0.41
CA ALA A 877 -4.70 -31.76 1.24
C ALA A 877 -4.04 -30.40 1.49
N TYR A 878 -3.62 -30.18 2.74
CA TYR A 878 -2.93 -28.96 3.16
C TYR A 878 -1.45 -29.24 3.39
N VAL A 879 -0.60 -28.38 2.85
CA VAL A 879 0.85 -28.55 2.85
C VAL A 879 1.50 -27.28 3.38
N CYS A 880 2.51 -27.43 4.23
CA CYS A 880 3.34 -26.33 4.72
C CYS A 880 4.78 -26.49 4.20
N PHE A 881 5.36 -25.40 3.71
CA PHE A 881 6.72 -25.32 3.20
C PHE A 881 7.54 -24.40 4.10
N GLU A 882 8.62 -24.92 4.70
CA GLU A 882 9.58 -24.09 5.45
C GLU A 882 10.61 -23.49 4.49
N THR A 883 10.65 -22.15 4.42
CA THR A 883 11.48 -21.42 3.45
C THR A 883 12.81 -20.96 4.04
N LYS A 884 12.94 -20.84 5.38
CA LYS A 884 14.15 -20.35 6.08
C LYS A 884 14.75 -19.09 5.42
N GLY A 885 13.90 -18.18 4.94
CA GLY A 885 14.31 -16.94 4.26
C GLY A 885 14.71 -17.07 2.77
N ARG A 886 14.56 -18.25 2.16
CA ARG A 886 14.79 -18.46 0.72
C ARG A 886 13.47 -18.44 -0.06
N PRO A 887 13.44 -18.00 -1.33
CA PRO A 887 12.23 -17.99 -2.17
C PRO A 887 11.78 -19.40 -2.63
N GLN A 888 12.22 -20.46 -1.96
CA GLN A 888 11.96 -21.85 -2.32
C GLN A 888 11.76 -22.69 -1.05
N GLY A 889 10.80 -23.61 -1.09
CA GLY A 889 10.56 -24.57 -0.02
C GLY A 889 10.19 -25.95 -0.57
N PHE A 890 10.41 -26.99 0.23
CA PHE A 890 10.12 -28.38 -0.12
C PHE A 890 9.21 -29.01 0.94
N SER A 891 8.32 -29.89 0.50
CA SER A 891 7.41 -30.63 1.38
C SER A 891 6.91 -31.90 0.68
N THR A 892 6.20 -32.74 1.41
CA THR A 892 5.61 -33.99 0.90
C THR A 892 4.14 -34.06 1.25
N CYS A 893 3.33 -34.68 0.39
CA CYS A 893 1.89 -34.77 0.55
C CYS A 893 1.37 -36.16 0.14
N LEU A 894 0.35 -36.65 0.84
CA LEU A 894 -0.46 -37.80 0.45
C LEU A 894 -1.86 -37.29 0.10
N LEU A 895 -2.35 -37.63 -1.10
CA LEU A 895 -3.69 -37.31 -1.58
C LEU A 895 -4.47 -38.61 -1.75
N ASP A 896 -5.57 -38.76 -1.01
CA ASP A 896 -6.42 -39.95 -1.13
C ASP A 896 -7.26 -39.87 -2.41
N VAL A 897 -6.77 -40.49 -3.47
CA VAL A 897 -7.46 -40.61 -4.76
C VAL A 897 -7.94 -42.03 -5.01
N SER A 898 -8.05 -42.84 -3.95
CA SER A 898 -8.38 -44.27 -4.03
C SER A 898 -9.73 -44.53 -4.70
N ALA A 899 -10.72 -43.65 -4.47
CA ALA A 899 -12.06 -43.71 -5.04
C ALA A 899 -12.16 -43.15 -6.48
N PHE A 900 -11.08 -42.63 -7.06
CA PHE A 900 -11.15 -42.00 -8.38
C PHE A 900 -11.27 -43.05 -9.50
N PRO A 901 -12.15 -42.83 -10.49
CA PRO A 901 -12.23 -43.73 -11.65
C PRO A 901 -10.94 -43.74 -12.47
N VAL A 902 -10.82 -44.70 -13.39
CA VAL A 902 -9.72 -44.72 -14.36
C VAL A 902 -9.81 -43.49 -15.26
N GLY A 903 -8.77 -42.66 -15.25
CA GLY A 903 -8.83 -41.33 -15.88
C GLY A 903 -7.56 -40.50 -15.68
N SER A 904 -7.52 -39.34 -16.35
CA SER A 904 -6.52 -38.30 -16.09
C SER A 904 -7.19 -37.17 -15.33
N TYR A 905 -6.66 -36.76 -14.19
CA TYR A 905 -7.26 -35.74 -13.33
C TYR A 905 -6.28 -34.62 -13.05
N ARG A 906 -6.78 -33.39 -13.01
CA ARG A 906 -5.98 -32.21 -12.65
C ARG A 906 -6.15 -31.89 -11.17
N ILE A 907 -5.03 -31.71 -10.49
CA ILE A 907 -4.99 -31.18 -9.13
C ILE A 907 -4.95 -29.66 -9.25
N HIS A 908 -5.99 -28.99 -8.74
CA HIS A 908 -5.99 -27.56 -8.56
C HIS A 908 -5.26 -27.21 -7.27
N TRP A 909 -4.64 -26.04 -7.21
CA TRP A 909 -3.88 -25.64 -6.04
C TRP A 909 -3.93 -24.13 -5.84
N HIS A 910 -3.78 -23.75 -4.58
CA HIS A 910 -3.62 -22.37 -4.17
C HIS A 910 -2.60 -22.27 -3.04
N SER A 911 -1.94 -21.13 -2.90
CA SER A 911 -0.93 -20.93 -1.87
C SER A 911 -1.01 -19.54 -1.27
N GLY A 912 -0.52 -19.39 -0.05
CA GLY A 912 -0.47 -18.12 0.66
C GLY A 912 0.52 -18.17 1.82
N PHE A 913 0.77 -17.03 2.45
CA PHE A 913 1.63 -16.92 3.62
C PHE A 913 1.05 -15.91 4.61
N VAL A 914 1.59 -15.92 5.83
CA VAL A 914 1.24 -14.93 6.87
C VAL A 914 2.44 -14.00 7.06
N ASP A 915 2.20 -12.70 7.04
CA ASP A 915 3.25 -11.69 7.27
C ASP A 915 3.59 -11.53 8.77
N SER A 916 4.51 -10.62 9.08
CA SER A 916 4.90 -10.29 10.46
C SER A 916 3.75 -9.72 11.30
N ASP A 917 2.76 -9.14 10.63
CA ASP A 917 1.63 -8.43 11.25
C ASP A 917 0.44 -9.40 11.45
N GLY A 918 0.59 -10.67 11.07
CA GLY A 918 -0.44 -11.70 11.18
C GLY A 918 -1.44 -11.72 10.04
N ALA A 919 -1.26 -10.91 8.99
CA ALA A 919 -2.16 -10.89 7.85
C ALA A 919 -1.83 -11.98 6.83
N PHE A 920 -2.90 -12.57 6.28
CA PHE A 920 -2.80 -13.61 5.27
C PHE A 920 -2.73 -12.99 3.87
N TRP A 921 -1.68 -13.34 3.13
CA TRP A 921 -1.45 -12.95 1.74
C TRP A 921 -1.65 -14.13 0.80
N SER A 922 -2.38 -13.90 -0.27
CA SER A 922 -2.61 -14.88 -1.33
C SER A 922 -1.49 -14.81 -2.36
N LEU A 923 -1.05 -15.97 -2.87
CA LEU A 923 -0.02 -16.04 -3.89
C LEU A 923 -0.63 -16.52 -5.21
N LEU A 924 -0.42 -15.73 -6.27
CA LEU A 924 -0.89 -16.05 -7.61
C LEU A 924 -0.23 -17.35 -8.13
N PRO A 925 -1.02 -18.36 -8.54
CA PRO A 925 -0.46 -19.58 -9.13
C PRO A 925 0.01 -19.30 -10.56
N LEU A 926 1.33 -19.24 -10.75
CA LEU A 926 1.98 -18.97 -12.05
C LEU A 926 2.22 -20.24 -12.88
N SER A 927 1.98 -21.41 -12.31
CA SER A 927 2.06 -22.69 -13.01
C SER A 927 0.72 -23.42 -12.97
N PRO A 928 0.35 -24.14 -14.05
CA PRO A 928 -0.80 -25.03 -13.99
C PRO A 928 -0.58 -26.09 -12.93
N GLY A 929 -1.68 -26.55 -12.33
CA GLY A 929 -1.63 -27.64 -11.36
C GLY A 929 -1.25 -28.98 -11.98
N PRO A 930 -0.68 -29.90 -11.20
CA PRO A 930 -0.20 -31.17 -11.70
C PRO A 930 -1.34 -32.08 -12.17
N VAL A 931 -1.05 -32.93 -13.15
CA VAL A 931 -2.01 -33.91 -13.69
C VAL A 931 -1.52 -35.31 -13.34
N PHE A 932 -2.41 -36.11 -12.75
CA PHE A 932 -2.15 -37.52 -12.46
C PHE A 932 -3.07 -38.43 -13.28
N ARG A 933 -2.64 -39.68 -13.45
CA ARG A 933 -3.37 -40.73 -14.15
C ARG A 933 -3.64 -41.90 -13.23
N VAL A 934 -4.91 -42.26 -13.10
CA VAL A 934 -5.35 -43.52 -12.52
C VAL A 934 -5.40 -44.53 -13.67
N GLY A 935 -4.55 -45.56 -13.64
CA GLY A 935 -4.44 -46.54 -14.72
C GLY A 935 -4.29 -47.95 -14.18
N GLU A 936 -4.92 -48.92 -14.84
CA GLU A 936 -4.78 -50.34 -14.51
C GLU A 936 -3.31 -50.76 -14.59
N SER A 937 -2.84 -51.46 -13.56
CA SER A 937 -1.54 -52.10 -13.57
C SER A 937 -1.49 -53.07 -14.75
N ILE A 938 -0.66 -52.77 -15.74
CA ILE A 938 -0.29 -53.76 -16.75
C ILE A 938 0.45 -54.84 -15.98
N SER A 939 -0.24 -55.95 -15.71
CA SER A 939 0.40 -57.18 -15.30
C SER A 939 1.42 -57.52 -16.38
N LEU A 940 2.70 -57.41 -16.01
CA LEU A 940 3.78 -58.03 -16.76
C LEU A 940 3.55 -59.53 -16.71
N VAL A 941 2.76 -60.05 -17.65
CA VAL A 941 2.72 -61.47 -17.95
C VAL A 941 4.09 -61.82 -18.50
N ALA A 942 4.86 -62.55 -17.70
CA ALA A 942 6.08 -63.19 -18.15
C ALA A 942 5.77 -64.06 -19.39
N LYS A 943 6.43 -63.74 -20.50
CA LYS A 943 6.79 -64.70 -21.54
C LYS A 943 8.18 -64.38 -22.03
#